data_AF-I3KV73-F1
#
_entry.id   AF-I3KV73-F1
#
_cell.length_a   1.000
_cell.length_b   1.000
_cell.length_c   1.000
_cell.angle_alpha   90.00
_cell.angle_beta   90.00
_cell.angle_gamma   90.00
#
_symmetry.space_group_name_H-M   'P 1'
#
loop_
_entity.id
_entity.type
_entity.pdbx_description
1 polymer ?
#
loop_
_entity_poly.entity_id
_entity_poly.type
_entity_poly.pdbx_seq_one_letter_code
_entity_poly.pdbx_strand_id
1 'polypeptide(L)'
;MDTFRNKLWTLYEKEVPHSRFCDPACGVSPAEKLSPEHLQLLRNAFTCSKAGLQTQEHKLKGSNRGTSEERGLTFEEFWDVLKSVIGPNIEDTWCKRFFDEVDISCTGQIKWQQLCSYLLLEYTERQRASIPTAALLEAQPQIRHCSHNKREPTVRVVAVSHPPPLRYISISKGGQITVWNSSLHTLKTLGLAGDPTEEVANTRRFRGWTTDAVYMGNVHRIAIATDCRDLRFVTISSNCLLEEIHLYGFRSVPTCLCYWYDVQGFHSKSLEQPPLLLLGDEKGGVHLMWFLNSSKGLFKKPSKRDKGPQRIFFQDLGKHSDMVSYQHIPSIHQEPITRVMFEPSTNVIMTSSESDTTSVVFMNVSLKQEPYIWKFKQGAKCFDYNTSLQLMVTGGSDRKVRLWSRYVTSSPVATLLGHHTTVLDVAIYQHVGQIFSYSRDAELRVWDISTHQCLKVLRLQFPCLQPGRIPEHGNFPFLLLSPPLPDEMQPHLVVACKDYLAVLNLSEKRRGGGGWLTDEEFRTEFKQGPYLSCALYNPTLRQVVTGHADSSVFLWDVETGKRRLYILNAHGEEVLSCMALDSSHRRLITGARNGTMKVWNLLNGLNLHKLEPVTNSEVTGLTCLHDNRLLAVGWSQCITQYSIAGDKDLKVRAETSWKSSGVHKSDVLAVCQCSALSVVATASYDGEVVIWSMETQKPMLHLQRGTQARSALPVDSILFLQHRAGRKQLRNKGVLVSSQGGWLCFWSITGENRSYGHFYAPEQPGERVLSLNSDQSKNTILISGDTTGSLQIWDISSYAMDIQPEATCEQPPLLQSWRAHKRALICVEVLEVFDRLFVLTASVDGSAGLWTEDGNHVGFFGQEVTWNIADPGTYHRNTRNNLREERRTEGENREASDIQSQVPDPTGRDQTSQEEWCSEASSTRAGVNDHEQPQQPMYPCEDLCQTVALCYERRGVFEDIDHSNRC
;
A
#
# COMPACT_ATOMS: atom_id res chain seq x y z
N MET A 1 -33.08 17.82 25.97
CA MET A 1 -31.84 17.14 25.52
C MET A 1 -32.13 15.99 24.56
N ASP A 2 -33.35 15.46 24.49
CA ASP A 2 -33.70 14.35 23.58
C ASP A 2 -33.59 14.70 22.09
N THR A 3 -33.72 16.00 21.75
CA THR A 3 -33.43 16.54 20.41
C THR A 3 -31.95 16.52 20.01
N PHE A 4 -31.03 16.14 20.91
CA PHE A 4 -29.61 15.91 20.58
C PHE A 4 -29.29 14.44 20.27
N ARG A 5 -30.02 13.46 20.84
CA ARG A 5 -29.80 12.04 20.50
C ARG A 5 -30.26 11.70 19.08
N ASN A 6 -31.40 12.22 18.63
CA ASN A 6 -31.83 12.06 17.23
C ASN A 6 -30.93 12.77 16.21
N LYS A 7 -30.07 13.71 16.65
CA LYS A 7 -29.08 14.35 15.78
C LYS A 7 -27.88 13.45 15.48
N LEU A 8 -27.56 12.43 16.27
CA LEU A 8 -26.42 11.55 15.96
C LEU A 8 -26.65 10.73 14.68
N TRP A 9 -27.90 10.32 14.41
CA TRP A 9 -28.27 9.61 13.18
C TRP A 9 -28.25 10.51 11.93
N THR A 10 -28.65 11.79 12.09
CA THR A 10 -28.50 12.79 11.01
C THR A 10 -27.08 13.36 10.91
N LEU A 11 -26.23 13.15 11.93
CA LEU A 11 -24.78 13.34 11.85
C LEU A 11 -24.17 12.21 11.02
N TYR A 12 -24.51 10.95 11.29
CA TYR A 12 -24.09 9.77 10.51
C TYR A 12 -24.37 9.93 9.00
N GLU A 13 -25.45 10.63 8.63
CA GLU A 13 -25.80 10.98 7.24
C GLU A 13 -24.99 12.16 6.63
N LYS A 14 -24.16 12.88 7.41
CA LYS A 14 -23.47 14.13 7.00
C LYS A 14 -21.98 14.22 7.35
N GLU A 15 -21.57 13.55 8.40
CA GLU A 15 -20.25 13.52 9.04
C GLU A 15 -20.03 12.05 9.41
N VAL A 16 -19.06 11.32 8.87
CA VAL A 16 -17.70 11.30 9.41
C VAL A 16 -16.77 10.59 8.42
N PRO A 17 -15.65 11.23 8.04
CA PRO A 17 -14.42 10.55 7.66
C PRO A 17 -13.38 10.74 8.77
N HIS A 18 -13.20 9.73 9.64
CA HIS A 18 -12.03 9.62 10.53
C HIS A 18 -11.36 8.27 10.32
N SER A 19 -10.04 8.30 10.18
CA SER A 19 -9.25 7.26 9.50
C SER A 19 -9.08 5.97 10.31
N ARG A 20 -9.50 4.85 9.71
CA ARG A 20 -8.87 3.53 9.83
C ARG A 20 -8.59 2.98 8.43
N PHE A 21 -7.66 2.02 8.37
CA PHE A 21 -7.34 1.27 7.16
C PHE A 21 -7.47 -0.23 7.44
N CYS A 22 -8.61 -0.82 7.09
CA CYS A 22 -8.67 -2.23 6.74
C CYS A 22 -8.60 -2.41 5.21
N ASP A 23 -7.94 -3.46 4.73
CA ASP A 23 -7.94 -3.84 3.31
C ASP A 23 -9.30 -4.48 2.97
N PRO A 24 -10.11 -3.94 2.05
CA PRO A 24 -11.56 -4.06 2.19
C PRO A 24 -12.16 -5.21 1.37
N ALA A 25 -11.36 -6.24 1.12
CA ALA A 25 -11.76 -7.46 0.40
C ALA A 25 -11.75 -8.71 1.30
N CYS A 26 -11.69 -8.54 2.63
CA CYS A 26 -11.79 -9.64 3.60
C CYS A 26 -13.05 -10.50 3.37
N GLY A 27 -12.97 -11.80 3.68
CA GLY A 27 -14.09 -12.72 3.54
C GLY A 27 -15.27 -12.38 4.45
N VAL A 28 -16.43 -12.97 4.13
CA VAL A 28 -17.77 -12.79 4.73
C VAL A 28 -17.72 -12.21 6.15
N SER A 29 -17.82 -10.88 6.25
CA SER A 29 -17.85 -10.22 7.56
C SER A 29 -19.11 -10.64 8.31
N PRO A 30 -19.08 -10.78 9.65
CA PRO A 30 -20.30 -11.02 10.42
C PRO A 30 -21.44 -10.01 10.15
N ALA A 31 -21.18 -8.76 9.76
CA ALA A 31 -22.31 -7.88 9.43
C ALA A 31 -23.05 -8.23 8.12
N GLU A 32 -22.52 -9.09 7.24
CA GLU A 32 -23.23 -9.51 6.01
C GLU A 32 -24.52 -10.29 6.29
N LYS A 33 -24.68 -10.89 7.48
CA LYS A 33 -25.94 -11.57 7.88
C LYS A 33 -26.98 -10.60 8.48
N LEU A 34 -26.69 -9.30 8.58
CA LEU A 34 -27.59 -8.29 9.14
C LEU A 34 -28.36 -7.55 8.03
N SER A 35 -29.66 -7.81 7.94
CA SER A 35 -30.57 -7.02 7.09
C SER A 35 -30.89 -5.66 7.74
N PRO A 36 -31.42 -4.68 6.98
CA PRO A 36 -31.92 -3.43 7.55
C PRO A 36 -33.01 -3.64 8.62
N GLU A 37 -33.81 -4.69 8.48
CA GLU A 37 -34.82 -5.10 9.47
C GLU A 37 -34.16 -5.63 10.75
N HIS A 38 -33.10 -6.43 10.62
CA HIS A 38 -32.31 -6.91 11.76
C HIS A 38 -31.73 -5.73 12.57
N LEU A 39 -31.24 -4.69 11.90
CA LEU A 39 -30.71 -3.49 12.56
C LEU A 39 -31.78 -2.68 13.31
N GLN A 40 -33.03 -2.63 12.82
CA GLN A 40 -34.13 -1.99 13.55
C GLN A 40 -34.51 -2.77 14.81
N LEU A 41 -34.57 -4.10 14.73
CA LEU A 41 -34.87 -4.95 15.89
C LEU A 41 -33.76 -4.91 16.95
N LEU A 42 -32.48 -4.95 16.51
CA LEU A 42 -31.32 -4.73 17.38
C LEU A 42 -31.42 -3.38 18.09
N ARG A 43 -31.68 -2.27 17.36
CA ARG A 43 -31.86 -0.94 17.96
C ARG A 43 -32.93 -0.94 19.06
N ASN A 44 -34.06 -1.60 18.81
CA ASN A 44 -35.15 -1.69 19.79
C ASN A 44 -34.68 -2.45 21.03
N ALA A 45 -33.97 -3.56 20.89
CA ALA A 45 -33.42 -4.31 22.03
C ALA A 45 -32.39 -3.51 22.86
N PHE A 46 -31.51 -2.73 22.22
CA PHE A 46 -30.57 -1.84 22.91
C PHE A 46 -31.24 -0.65 23.61
N THR A 47 -32.45 -0.24 23.19
CA THR A 47 -33.17 0.91 23.77
C THR A 47 -34.30 0.52 24.73
N CYS A 48 -34.83 -0.70 24.63
CA CYS A 48 -35.83 -1.23 25.54
C CYS A 48 -35.19 -1.76 26.83
N SER A 49 -35.11 -0.89 27.83
CA SER A 49 -34.99 -1.31 29.23
C SER A 49 -36.04 -2.38 29.56
N LYS A 50 -35.60 -3.56 30.02
CA LYS A 50 -36.48 -4.62 30.57
C LYS A 50 -37.17 -4.13 31.85
N ALA A 51 -38.23 -3.35 31.70
CA ALA A 51 -39.15 -3.00 32.77
C ALA A 51 -40.04 -4.22 33.11
N GLY A 52 -39.48 -5.19 33.85
CA GLY A 52 -40.23 -6.43 34.11
C GLY A 52 -39.45 -7.55 34.78
N LEU A 53 -38.84 -7.31 35.95
CA LEU A 53 -38.65 -8.34 36.98
C LEU A 53 -38.48 -7.64 38.32
N GLN A 54 -39.52 -7.72 39.15
CA GLN A 54 -39.52 -7.14 40.50
C GLN A 54 -38.85 -8.12 41.46
N THR A 55 -37.84 -7.65 42.17
CA THR A 55 -37.59 -8.10 43.55
C THR A 55 -37.32 -6.86 44.39
N GLN A 56 -38.03 -6.74 45.51
CA GLN A 56 -37.95 -5.58 46.38
C GLN A 56 -36.60 -5.55 47.11
N GLU A 57 -35.97 -4.37 47.24
CA GLU A 57 -35.74 -3.79 48.57
C GLU A 57 -35.24 -2.33 48.57
N HIS A 58 -35.58 -1.64 49.65
CA HIS A 58 -35.07 -0.36 50.17
C HIS A 58 -34.88 0.88 49.26
N LYS A 59 -35.85 1.79 49.38
CA LYS A 59 -35.74 3.22 49.02
C LYS A 59 -34.68 3.94 49.88
N LEU A 60 -33.74 4.63 49.24
CA LEU A 60 -33.09 5.82 49.79
C LEU A 60 -33.20 6.97 48.79
N LYS A 61 -33.69 8.13 49.24
CA LYS A 61 -33.86 9.32 48.41
C LYS A 61 -32.51 10.01 48.22
N GLY A 62 -32.02 10.07 46.99
CA GLY A 62 -30.87 10.90 46.60
C GLY A 62 -31.13 11.55 45.24
N SER A 63 -31.29 12.86 45.20
CA SER A 63 -31.46 13.60 43.95
C SER A 63 -30.12 13.72 43.22
N ASN A 64 -29.99 13.07 42.07
CA ASN A 64 -29.12 13.55 41.00
C ASN A 64 -29.72 13.15 39.64
N ARG A 65 -30.08 14.15 38.83
CA ARG A 65 -30.33 13.95 37.38
C ARG A 65 -28.99 13.80 36.67
N GLY A 66 -28.31 12.68 36.94
CA GLY A 66 -27.22 12.21 36.11
C GLY A 66 -27.74 11.83 34.72
N THR A 67 -26.92 12.06 33.70
CA THR A 67 -27.17 11.57 32.34
C THR A 67 -27.42 10.08 32.34
N SER A 68 -28.47 9.63 31.66
CA SER A 68 -28.65 8.21 31.35
C SER A 68 -27.55 7.76 30.40
N GLU A 69 -26.47 7.24 30.98
CA GLU A 69 -25.50 6.42 30.25
C GLU A 69 -26.24 5.25 29.61
N GLU A 70 -25.92 4.96 28.36
CA GLU A 70 -26.44 3.78 27.68
C GLU A 70 -25.83 2.53 28.33
N ARG A 71 -26.70 1.71 28.94
CA ARG A 71 -26.33 0.37 29.44
C ARG A 71 -25.81 -0.43 28.25
N GLY A 72 -24.59 -0.94 28.36
CA GLY A 72 -24.07 -1.90 27.39
C GLY A 72 -24.71 -3.27 27.62
N LEU A 73 -24.90 -4.03 26.55
CA LEU A 73 -25.32 -5.43 26.61
C LEU A 73 -24.09 -6.31 26.84
N THR A 74 -24.19 -7.26 27.77
CA THR A 74 -23.18 -8.32 27.92
C THR A 74 -23.24 -9.30 26.73
N PHE A 75 -22.26 -10.21 26.62
CA PHE A 75 -22.27 -11.23 25.57
C PHE A 75 -23.57 -12.05 25.57
N GLU A 76 -24.03 -12.51 26.73
CA GLU A 76 -25.27 -13.28 26.89
C GLU A 76 -26.51 -12.47 26.46
N GLU A 77 -26.61 -11.22 26.88
CA GLU A 77 -27.73 -10.34 26.51
C GLU A 77 -27.73 -10.02 25.00
N PHE A 78 -26.56 -9.80 24.41
CA PHE A 78 -26.41 -9.54 22.98
C PHE A 78 -26.69 -10.79 22.12
N TRP A 79 -26.29 -11.96 22.61
CA TRP A 79 -26.52 -13.27 21.99
C TRP A 79 -28.00 -13.63 21.90
N ASP A 80 -28.73 -13.49 23.02
CA ASP A 80 -30.19 -13.69 23.06
C ASP A 80 -30.91 -12.76 22.07
N VAL A 81 -30.46 -11.50 22.00
CA VAL A 81 -30.98 -10.53 21.03
C VAL A 81 -30.69 -10.96 19.59
N LEU A 82 -29.44 -11.34 19.25
CA LEU A 82 -29.12 -11.79 17.90
C LEU A 82 -29.91 -13.03 17.47
N LYS A 83 -30.10 -14.01 18.38
CA LYS A 83 -30.97 -15.18 18.13
C LYS A 83 -32.43 -14.80 17.91
N SER A 84 -32.94 -13.80 18.61
CA SER A 84 -34.31 -13.29 18.38
C SER A 84 -34.47 -12.54 17.06
N VAL A 85 -33.37 -12.04 16.48
CA VAL A 85 -33.37 -11.15 15.32
C VAL A 85 -33.05 -11.87 14.01
N ILE A 86 -32.00 -12.68 13.97
CA ILE A 86 -31.55 -13.41 12.76
C ILE A 86 -32.16 -14.84 12.73
N GLY A 87 -32.50 -15.39 13.90
CA GLY A 87 -33.10 -16.72 14.05
C GLY A 87 -32.29 -17.66 14.95
N PRO A 88 -32.82 -18.85 15.30
CA PRO A 88 -32.18 -19.75 16.25
C PRO A 88 -30.95 -20.50 15.71
N ASN A 89 -30.76 -20.55 14.39
CA ASN A 89 -29.74 -21.35 13.70
C ASN A 89 -28.38 -20.62 13.52
N ILE A 90 -28.06 -19.65 14.37
CA ILE A 90 -26.77 -18.94 14.30
C ILE A 90 -25.70 -19.75 15.05
N GLU A 91 -24.53 -19.91 14.44
CA GLU A 91 -23.36 -20.54 15.06
C GLU A 91 -22.84 -19.73 16.26
N ASP A 92 -22.68 -20.38 17.41
CA ASP A 92 -22.15 -19.80 18.65
C ASP A 92 -20.77 -19.15 18.46
N THR A 93 -19.91 -19.77 17.66
CA THR A 93 -18.57 -19.27 17.29
C THR A 93 -18.64 -17.95 16.52
N TRP A 94 -19.63 -17.80 15.65
CA TRP A 94 -19.82 -16.62 14.81
C TRP A 94 -20.30 -15.42 15.63
N CYS A 95 -21.26 -15.59 16.54
CA CYS A 95 -21.72 -14.48 17.40
C CYS A 95 -20.64 -14.05 18.39
N LYS A 96 -19.84 -14.99 18.90
CA LYS A 96 -18.70 -14.66 19.75
C LYS A 96 -17.67 -13.81 18.99
N ARG A 97 -17.29 -14.22 17.78
CA ARG A 97 -16.44 -13.41 16.87
C ARG A 97 -17.03 -12.01 16.63
N PHE A 98 -18.33 -11.92 16.33
CA PHE A 98 -18.98 -10.63 16.08
C PHE A 98 -19.00 -9.73 17.32
N PHE A 99 -19.27 -10.28 18.50
CA PHE A 99 -19.18 -9.53 19.76
C PHE A 99 -17.75 -9.05 20.02
N ASP A 100 -16.76 -9.92 19.81
CA ASP A 100 -15.34 -9.63 20.01
C ASP A 100 -14.80 -8.57 19.03
N GLU A 101 -15.28 -8.56 17.77
CA GLU A 101 -14.94 -7.55 16.77
C GLU A 101 -15.57 -6.17 17.06
N VAL A 102 -16.74 -6.12 17.72
CA VAL A 102 -17.46 -4.87 18.06
C VAL A 102 -17.01 -4.25 19.40
N ASP A 103 -16.67 -5.06 20.42
CA ASP A 103 -16.16 -4.60 21.73
C ASP A 103 -14.69 -4.16 21.66
N ILE A 104 -14.40 -3.13 20.85
CA ILE A 104 -13.03 -2.62 20.59
C ILE A 104 -12.28 -2.22 21.89
N SER A 105 -13.04 -1.87 22.94
CA SER A 105 -12.53 -1.48 24.27
C SER A 105 -12.26 -2.65 25.23
N CYS A 106 -12.53 -3.90 24.84
CA CYS A 106 -12.34 -5.09 25.69
C CYS A 106 -13.11 -5.00 27.02
N THR A 107 -14.26 -4.32 26.99
CA THR A 107 -15.05 -3.98 28.17
C THR A 107 -16.05 -5.08 28.57
N GLY A 108 -16.21 -6.12 27.75
CA GLY A 108 -17.19 -7.18 27.99
C GLY A 108 -18.65 -6.71 27.85
N GLN A 109 -18.86 -5.51 27.33
CA GLN A 109 -20.15 -4.89 27.07
C GLN A 109 -20.11 -4.10 25.77
N ILE A 110 -21.10 -4.31 24.90
CA ILE A 110 -21.29 -3.51 23.69
C ILE A 110 -22.35 -2.45 23.97
N LYS A 111 -22.08 -1.20 23.58
CA LYS A 111 -23.07 -0.11 23.50
C LYS A 111 -23.55 0.06 22.06
N TRP A 112 -24.80 0.51 21.88
CA TRP A 112 -25.39 0.73 20.55
C TRP A 112 -24.52 1.62 19.64
N GLN A 113 -23.93 2.68 20.20
CA GLN A 113 -23.04 3.59 19.48
C GLN A 113 -21.75 2.92 18.95
N GLN A 114 -21.21 1.92 19.68
CA GLN A 114 -20.04 1.15 19.24
C GLN A 114 -20.42 0.23 18.07
N LEU A 115 -21.56 -0.45 18.15
CA LEU A 115 -22.10 -1.27 17.07
C LEU A 115 -22.38 -0.45 15.80
N CYS A 116 -23.01 0.72 15.93
CA CYS A 116 -23.22 1.63 14.79
C CYS A 116 -21.90 2.11 14.15
N SER A 117 -20.89 2.37 14.98
CA SER A 117 -19.57 2.81 14.51
C SER A 117 -18.83 1.71 13.75
N TYR A 118 -18.92 0.45 14.22
CA TYR A 118 -18.39 -0.73 13.53
C TYR A 118 -19.06 -0.91 12.15
N LEU A 119 -20.39 -0.93 12.11
CA LEU A 119 -21.17 -1.13 10.87
C LEU A 119 -20.92 -0.04 9.82
N LEU A 120 -20.80 1.23 10.25
CA LEU A 120 -20.46 2.34 9.35
C LEU A 120 -19.07 2.19 8.75
N LEU A 121 -18.10 1.79 9.58
CA LEU A 121 -16.70 1.67 9.16
C LEU A 121 -16.56 0.58 8.10
N GLU A 122 -17.16 -0.58 8.36
CA GLU A 122 -17.19 -1.72 7.47
C GLU A 122 -17.91 -1.43 6.13
N TYR A 123 -19.05 -0.72 6.17
CA TYR A 123 -19.74 -0.25 4.95
C TYR A 123 -18.87 0.73 4.14
N THR A 124 -18.22 1.67 4.82
CA THR A 124 -17.31 2.66 4.22
C THR A 124 -16.11 1.99 3.57
N GLU A 125 -15.54 0.99 4.24
CA GLU A 125 -14.41 0.20 3.76
C GLU A 125 -14.81 -0.63 2.54
N ARG A 126 -15.97 -1.32 2.55
CA ARG A 126 -16.51 -1.97 1.33
C ARG A 126 -16.65 -1.01 0.15
N GLN A 127 -17.16 0.20 0.37
CA GLN A 127 -17.22 1.21 -0.70
C GLN A 127 -15.83 1.57 -1.23
N ARG A 128 -14.79 1.63 -0.38
CA ARG A 128 -13.40 1.82 -0.84
C ARG A 128 -12.85 0.65 -1.65
N ALA A 129 -13.15 -0.62 -1.31
CA ALA A 129 -12.73 -1.77 -2.14
C ALA A 129 -13.43 -1.85 -3.49
N SER A 130 -14.64 -1.29 -3.59
CA SER A 130 -15.39 -1.25 -4.85
C SER A 130 -14.85 -0.19 -5.84
N ILE A 131 -14.07 0.78 -5.37
CA ILE A 131 -13.40 1.77 -6.21
C ILE A 131 -12.17 1.10 -6.85
N PRO A 132 -12.06 1.04 -8.19
CA PRO A 132 -10.88 0.48 -8.84
C PRO A 132 -9.63 1.29 -8.44
N THR A 133 -8.55 0.62 -8.03
CA THR A 133 -7.25 1.29 -7.92
C THR A 133 -6.59 1.31 -9.30
N ALA A 134 -6.51 2.47 -9.95
CA ALA A 134 -5.72 2.60 -11.16
C ALA A 134 -4.26 2.59 -10.76
N ALA A 135 -3.64 1.42 -10.88
CA ALA A 135 -2.23 1.42 -11.19
C ALA A 135 -2.08 2.17 -12.54
N LEU A 136 -1.34 3.29 -12.54
CA LEU A 136 -0.58 3.65 -13.72
C LEU A 136 0.18 2.38 -14.14
N LEU A 137 -0.14 1.86 -15.33
CA LEU A 137 0.43 0.62 -15.86
C LEU A 137 1.97 0.70 -15.78
N GLU A 138 2.61 -0.46 -15.68
CA GLU A 138 4.08 -0.55 -15.68
C GLU A 138 4.70 -0.25 -17.06
N ALA A 139 3.87 0.05 -18.06
CA ALA A 139 4.27 0.56 -19.36
C ALA A 139 5.12 1.83 -19.22
N GLN A 140 6.31 1.81 -19.83
CA GLN A 140 7.19 2.97 -19.87
C GLN A 140 6.51 4.15 -20.59
N PRO A 141 6.71 5.40 -20.14
CA PRO A 141 6.11 6.58 -20.77
C PRO A 141 6.57 6.69 -22.23
N GLN A 142 5.62 6.91 -23.15
CA GLN A 142 5.97 7.17 -24.55
C GLN A 142 6.47 8.61 -24.69
N ILE A 143 7.79 8.78 -24.69
CA ILE A 143 8.45 10.08 -24.82
C ILE A 143 8.71 10.42 -26.29
N ARG A 144 8.33 11.63 -26.72
CA ARG A 144 8.59 12.20 -28.05
C ARG A 144 9.25 13.57 -27.94
N HIS A 145 10.12 13.88 -28.90
CA HIS A 145 10.80 15.17 -29.02
C HIS A 145 10.03 16.13 -29.92
N CYS A 146 9.77 17.34 -29.42
CA CYS A 146 9.15 18.45 -30.14
C CYS A 146 10.22 19.29 -30.85
N SER A 147 10.92 18.71 -31.83
CA SER A 147 12.00 19.36 -32.59
C SER A 147 11.62 20.75 -33.14
N HIS A 148 10.36 20.94 -33.54
CA HIS A 148 9.83 22.20 -34.04
C HIS A 148 9.75 23.33 -32.99
N ASN A 149 9.77 23.02 -31.69
CA ASN A 149 9.81 24.03 -30.62
C ASN A 149 11.16 24.77 -30.52
N LYS A 150 12.20 24.35 -31.26
CA LYS A 150 13.53 25.00 -31.28
C LYS A 150 14.17 25.15 -29.89
N ARG A 151 13.99 24.13 -29.03
CA ARG A 151 14.45 24.05 -27.63
C ARG A 151 13.66 24.87 -26.60
N GLU A 152 12.64 25.64 -27.02
CA GLU A 152 11.71 26.32 -26.11
C GLU A 152 10.76 25.32 -25.42
N PRO A 153 10.35 25.57 -24.15
CA PRO A 153 9.42 24.69 -23.46
C PRO A 153 8.02 24.72 -24.08
N THR A 154 7.33 23.59 -24.07
CA THR A 154 5.88 23.52 -24.32
C THR A 154 5.13 24.18 -23.16
N VAL A 155 4.35 25.22 -23.43
CA VAL A 155 3.59 25.99 -22.42
C VAL A 155 2.29 25.30 -22.05
N ARG A 156 1.59 24.75 -23.04
CA ARG A 156 0.28 24.09 -22.89
C ARG A 156 0.16 22.96 -23.91
N VAL A 157 -0.50 21.88 -23.51
CA VAL A 157 -1.02 20.84 -24.40
C VAL A 157 -2.55 20.84 -24.29
N VAL A 158 -3.24 20.71 -25.43
CA VAL A 158 -4.70 20.64 -25.48
C VAL A 158 -5.14 19.49 -26.39
N ALA A 159 -6.19 18.78 -25.99
CA ALA A 159 -6.79 17.70 -26.76
C ALA A 159 -7.96 18.21 -27.63
N VAL A 160 -8.07 17.67 -28.84
CA VAL A 160 -9.14 17.95 -29.80
C VAL A 160 -9.76 16.61 -30.22
N SER A 161 -10.88 16.24 -29.58
CA SER A 161 -11.61 15.00 -29.83
C SER A 161 -12.62 15.08 -30.98
N HIS A 162 -13.11 16.29 -31.30
CA HIS A 162 -14.14 16.51 -32.32
C HIS A 162 -13.70 17.53 -33.39
N PRO A 163 -13.88 17.22 -34.69
CA PRO A 163 -14.28 15.91 -35.22
C PRO A 163 -13.17 14.84 -35.02
N PRO A 164 -13.53 13.57 -34.79
CA PRO A 164 -12.54 12.48 -34.65
C PRO A 164 -11.70 12.31 -35.93
N PRO A 165 -10.49 11.74 -35.85
CA PRO A 165 -9.84 11.14 -34.67
C PRO A 165 -9.25 12.19 -33.70
N LEU A 166 -8.96 11.76 -32.47
CA LEU A 166 -8.30 12.58 -31.45
C LEU A 166 -6.95 13.12 -31.94
N ARG A 167 -6.71 14.40 -31.68
CA ARG A 167 -5.45 15.10 -31.92
C ARG A 167 -4.99 15.82 -30.66
N TYR A 168 -3.68 15.91 -30.45
CA TYR A 168 -3.11 16.84 -29.47
C TYR A 168 -2.60 18.08 -30.17
N ILE A 169 -2.61 19.20 -29.48
CA ILE A 169 -2.00 20.44 -29.94
C ILE A 169 -1.11 20.96 -28.82
N SER A 170 0.19 21.03 -29.08
CA SER A 170 1.17 21.61 -28.17
C SER A 170 1.53 23.01 -28.62
N ILE A 171 1.53 23.97 -27.72
CA ILE A 171 1.96 25.34 -27.98
C ILE A 171 3.27 25.58 -27.23
N SER A 172 4.35 25.90 -27.96
CA SER A 172 5.65 26.26 -27.39
C SER A 172 5.63 27.70 -26.84
N LYS A 173 6.51 28.01 -25.90
CA LYS A 173 6.76 29.38 -25.41
C LYS A 173 7.07 30.35 -26.55
N GLY A 174 7.85 29.95 -27.55
CA GLY A 174 8.16 30.74 -28.75
C GLY A 174 7.06 30.80 -29.83
N GLY A 175 5.79 30.58 -29.49
CA GLY A 175 4.65 30.72 -30.42
C GLY A 175 4.60 29.74 -31.60
N GLN A 176 5.29 28.59 -31.52
CA GLN A 176 5.07 27.45 -32.41
C GLN A 176 3.90 26.60 -31.91
N ILE A 177 2.98 26.28 -32.82
CA ILE A 177 1.81 25.44 -32.61
C ILE A 177 2.04 24.15 -33.40
N THR A 178 2.09 23.02 -32.71
CA THR A 178 2.28 21.69 -33.34
C THR A 178 1.05 20.84 -33.10
N VAL A 179 0.47 20.32 -34.18
CA VAL A 179 -0.66 19.39 -34.17
C VAL A 179 -0.13 17.96 -34.31
N TRP A 180 -0.58 17.08 -33.42
CA TRP A 180 -0.17 15.68 -33.31
C TRP A 180 -1.38 14.77 -33.52
N ASN A 181 -1.17 13.55 -34.03
CA ASN A 181 -2.17 12.49 -33.93
C ASN A 181 -2.15 11.84 -32.53
N SER A 182 -3.08 10.89 -32.29
CA SER A 182 -3.17 10.10 -31.05
C SER A 182 -1.88 9.36 -30.68
N SER A 183 -1.05 8.98 -31.66
CA SER A 183 0.24 8.29 -31.47
C SER A 183 1.46 9.23 -31.37
N LEU A 184 1.23 10.53 -31.13
CA LEU A 184 2.25 11.57 -31.04
C LEU A 184 3.15 11.72 -32.29
N HIS A 185 2.61 11.48 -33.49
CA HIS A 185 3.25 11.89 -34.74
C HIS A 185 2.78 13.29 -35.16
N THR A 186 3.73 14.16 -35.52
CA THR A 186 3.47 15.51 -36.01
C THR A 186 2.69 15.47 -37.33
N LEU A 187 1.52 16.09 -37.35
CA LEU A 187 0.69 16.27 -38.55
C LEU A 187 0.94 17.61 -39.23
N LYS A 188 1.06 18.69 -38.45
CA LYS A 188 1.20 20.06 -38.97
C LYS A 188 1.81 21.00 -37.93
N THR A 189 2.56 22.00 -38.40
CA THR A 189 3.12 23.06 -37.59
C THR A 189 2.73 24.44 -38.13
N LEU A 190 2.51 25.40 -37.23
CA LEU A 190 2.30 26.81 -37.55
C LEU A 190 3.06 27.66 -36.52
N GLY A 191 3.85 28.62 -36.98
CA GLY A 191 4.32 29.71 -36.13
C GLY A 191 3.34 30.87 -36.16
N LEU A 192 3.08 31.50 -35.01
CA LEU A 192 2.31 32.74 -34.94
C LEU A 192 2.90 33.84 -35.84
N ALA A 193 2.03 34.69 -36.38
CA ALA A 193 2.42 35.82 -37.22
C ALA A 193 3.10 36.93 -36.39
N GLY A 194 4.26 37.39 -36.86
CA GLY A 194 4.89 38.62 -36.35
C GLY A 194 4.07 39.87 -36.71
N ASP A 195 4.28 40.97 -35.98
CA ASP A 195 3.59 42.22 -36.27
C ASP A 195 4.10 42.80 -37.61
N PRO A 196 3.23 43.06 -38.61
CA PRO A 196 3.64 43.71 -39.86
C PRO A 196 4.16 45.15 -39.70
N THR A 197 4.04 45.78 -38.52
CA THR A 197 4.67 47.10 -38.26
C THR A 197 6.15 47.00 -37.88
N GLU A 198 6.64 45.82 -37.48
CA GLU A 198 8.03 45.59 -37.06
C GLU A 198 8.86 44.91 -38.16
N GLU A 199 8.93 45.51 -39.36
CA GLU A 199 9.78 44.99 -40.45
C GLU A 199 11.27 45.28 -40.19
N VAL A 200 11.94 44.37 -39.47
CA VAL A 200 13.41 44.33 -39.35
C VAL A 200 13.95 42.96 -39.79
N ALA A 201 14.88 42.96 -40.74
CA ALA A 201 15.60 41.81 -41.27
C ALA A 201 14.74 40.72 -41.98
N ASN A 202 13.81 41.14 -42.86
CA ASN A 202 13.10 40.30 -43.85
C ASN A 202 12.38 39.03 -43.31
N THR A 203 12.17 38.90 -42.00
CA THR A 203 11.52 37.71 -41.41
C THR A 203 10.32 38.10 -40.54
N ARG A 204 9.11 37.86 -41.07
CA ARG A 204 7.83 38.08 -40.37
C ARG A 204 7.56 37.01 -39.31
N ARG A 205 8.36 36.99 -38.24
CA ARG A 205 8.29 36.00 -37.16
C ARG A 205 7.79 36.65 -35.87
N PHE A 206 6.90 35.97 -35.16
CA PHE A 206 6.50 36.33 -33.81
C PHE A 206 7.71 36.43 -32.87
N ARG A 207 7.74 37.46 -32.01
CA ARG A 207 8.86 37.80 -31.10
C ARG A 207 8.49 37.82 -29.61
N GLY A 208 7.25 37.49 -29.25
CA GLY A 208 6.81 37.37 -27.85
C GLY A 208 6.94 35.96 -27.29
N TRP A 209 6.40 35.79 -26.08
CA TRP A 209 6.18 34.50 -25.43
C TRP A 209 4.68 34.21 -25.27
N THR A 210 4.29 32.97 -25.57
CA THR A 210 2.96 32.45 -25.22
C THR A 210 2.88 32.22 -23.70
N THR A 211 1.79 32.69 -23.08
CA THR A 211 1.52 32.54 -21.64
C THR A 211 0.61 31.36 -21.34
N ASP A 212 -0.46 31.18 -22.12
CA ASP A 212 -1.39 30.04 -22.07
C ASP A 212 -2.17 29.86 -23.39
N ALA A 213 -2.86 28.73 -23.55
CA ALA A 213 -3.78 28.46 -24.66
C ALA A 213 -4.99 27.63 -24.21
N VAL A 214 -6.15 27.81 -24.86
CA VAL A 214 -7.36 27.00 -24.60
C VAL A 214 -8.11 26.67 -25.88
N TYR A 215 -8.64 25.45 -25.98
CA TYR A 215 -9.47 25.01 -27.11
C TYR A 215 -10.94 25.36 -26.88
N MET A 216 -11.53 25.99 -27.89
CA MET A 216 -12.93 26.42 -27.95
C MET A 216 -13.73 25.44 -28.81
N GLY A 217 -14.20 24.36 -28.19
CA GLY A 217 -14.74 23.19 -28.90
C GLY A 217 -15.93 23.45 -29.81
N ASN A 218 -16.86 24.32 -29.40
CA ASN A 218 -18.04 24.74 -30.16
C ASN A 218 -17.74 25.57 -31.44
N VAL A 219 -16.53 26.11 -31.57
CA VAL A 219 -16.12 26.95 -32.74
C VAL A 219 -14.87 26.42 -33.44
N HIS A 220 -14.32 25.28 -32.99
CA HIS A 220 -13.10 24.63 -33.49
C HIS A 220 -11.88 25.57 -33.61
N ARG A 221 -11.65 26.39 -32.58
CA ARG A 221 -10.54 27.36 -32.50
C ARG A 221 -9.72 27.14 -31.24
N ILE A 222 -8.45 27.51 -31.25
CA ILE A 222 -7.67 27.76 -30.03
C ILE A 222 -7.53 29.26 -29.84
N ALA A 223 -7.79 29.74 -28.63
CA ALA A 223 -7.35 31.05 -28.16
C ALA A 223 -5.98 30.90 -27.50
N ILE A 224 -5.02 31.75 -27.87
CA ILE A 224 -3.65 31.78 -27.35
C ILE A 224 -3.39 33.16 -26.76
N ALA A 225 -2.92 33.22 -25.52
CA ALA A 225 -2.49 34.44 -24.86
C ALA A 225 -0.98 34.64 -24.98
N THR A 226 -0.55 35.90 -25.02
CA THR A 226 0.88 36.25 -25.12
C THR A 226 1.26 37.40 -24.18
N ASP A 227 2.56 37.46 -23.86
CA ASP A 227 3.20 38.59 -23.16
C ASP A 227 3.10 39.93 -23.92
N CYS A 228 2.76 39.90 -25.20
CA CYS A 228 2.54 41.09 -26.02
C CYS A 228 1.22 41.81 -25.70
N ARG A 229 0.49 41.38 -24.65
CA ARG A 229 -0.83 41.90 -24.25
C ARG A 229 -1.85 41.74 -25.38
N ASP A 230 -1.88 40.54 -25.95
CA ASP A 230 -2.79 40.15 -27.03
C ASP A 230 -3.38 38.74 -26.85
N LEU A 231 -4.44 38.48 -27.63
CA LEU A 231 -5.01 37.17 -27.89
C LEU A 231 -4.97 36.86 -29.38
N ARG A 232 -4.55 35.64 -29.71
CA ARG A 232 -4.56 35.09 -31.07
C ARG A 232 -5.58 33.96 -31.14
N PHE A 233 -6.49 34.02 -32.13
CA PHE A 233 -7.42 32.93 -32.39
C PHE A 233 -6.99 32.17 -33.65
N VAL A 234 -6.67 30.90 -33.48
CA VAL A 234 -6.20 30.00 -34.54
C VAL A 234 -7.28 28.97 -34.80
N THR A 235 -7.78 28.90 -36.04
CA THR A 235 -8.74 27.89 -36.46
C THR A 235 -8.02 26.57 -36.72
N ILE A 236 -8.56 25.48 -36.17
CA ILE A 236 -8.09 24.12 -36.42
C ILE A 236 -9.18 23.35 -37.13
N SER A 237 -8.82 22.79 -38.29
CA SER A 237 -9.63 21.86 -39.05
C SER A 237 -8.74 20.72 -39.52
N SER A 238 -9.33 19.67 -40.11
CA SER A 238 -8.59 18.49 -40.55
C SER A 238 -7.37 18.81 -41.41
N ASN A 239 -7.47 19.83 -42.28
CA ASN A 239 -6.45 20.21 -43.27
C ASN A 239 -5.92 21.64 -43.11
N CYS A 240 -6.66 22.56 -42.48
CA CYS A 240 -6.26 23.96 -42.30
C CYS A 240 -5.92 24.27 -40.84
N LEU A 241 -4.80 24.98 -40.65
CA LEU A 241 -4.31 25.53 -39.39
C LEU A 241 -3.89 26.96 -39.71
N LEU A 242 -4.68 27.94 -39.27
CA LEU A 242 -4.55 29.33 -39.71
C LEU A 242 -4.93 30.31 -38.59
N GLU A 243 -4.09 31.31 -38.36
CA GLU A 243 -4.38 32.45 -37.49
C GLU A 243 -5.42 33.35 -38.15
N GLU A 244 -6.61 33.45 -37.55
CA GLU A 244 -7.74 34.21 -38.10
C GLU A 244 -7.89 35.59 -37.49
N ILE A 245 -7.71 35.73 -36.18
CA ILE A 245 -7.99 36.97 -35.44
C ILE A 245 -6.85 37.27 -34.46
N HIS A 246 -6.46 38.54 -34.41
CA HIS A 246 -5.49 39.11 -33.46
C HIS A 246 -6.16 40.24 -32.68
N LEU A 247 -6.53 39.99 -31.43
CA LEU A 247 -7.11 40.98 -30.52
C LEU A 247 -6.00 41.55 -29.63
N TYR A 248 -5.63 42.81 -29.80
CA TYR A 248 -4.40 43.37 -29.20
C TYR A 248 -4.64 44.67 -28.41
N GLY A 249 -3.77 44.96 -27.44
CA GLY A 249 -3.82 46.19 -26.66
C GLY A 249 -4.56 46.05 -25.33
N PHE A 250 -4.45 44.89 -24.68
CA PHE A 250 -4.88 44.73 -23.29
C PHE A 250 -4.06 45.64 -22.36
N ARG A 251 -4.64 46.02 -21.20
CA ARG A 251 -3.99 46.90 -20.20
C ARG A 251 -2.95 46.18 -19.32
N SER A 252 -2.90 44.86 -19.45
CA SER A 252 -2.16 43.89 -18.65
C SER A 252 -1.91 42.65 -19.52
N VAL A 253 -0.87 41.89 -19.20
CA VAL A 253 -0.59 40.59 -19.83
C VAL A 253 -1.58 39.55 -19.33
N PRO A 254 -2.31 38.84 -20.22
CA PRO A 254 -3.11 37.68 -19.82
C PRO A 254 -2.19 36.49 -19.48
N THR A 255 -2.36 35.89 -18.31
CA THR A 255 -1.47 34.87 -17.74
C THR A 255 -2.02 33.45 -17.86
N CYS A 256 -3.35 33.28 -17.76
CA CYS A 256 -4.03 31.99 -17.82
C CYS A 256 -5.42 32.11 -18.48
N LEU A 257 -5.85 31.07 -19.18
CA LEU A 257 -7.11 31.01 -19.92
C LEU A 257 -7.99 29.83 -19.45
N CYS A 258 -9.30 30.08 -19.36
CA CYS A 258 -10.32 29.04 -19.22
C CYS A 258 -11.47 29.32 -20.17
N TYR A 259 -11.99 28.30 -20.84
CA TYR A 259 -13.12 28.42 -21.75
C TYR A 259 -14.23 27.47 -21.33
N TRP A 260 -15.44 28.00 -21.19
CA TRP A 260 -16.64 27.25 -20.89
C TRP A 260 -17.69 27.45 -21.98
N TYR A 261 -18.36 26.36 -22.34
CA TYR A 261 -19.54 26.37 -23.20
C TYR A 261 -20.45 25.19 -22.81
N ASP A 262 -21.75 25.36 -23.03
CA ASP A 262 -22.70 24.27 -22.86
C ASP A 262 -22.56 23.25 -24.02
N VAL A 263 -22.28 21.99 -23.66
CA VAL A 263 -22.14 20.86 -24.58
C VAL A 263 -23.52 20.25 -24.90
N GLN A 264 -24.48 20.31 -23.99
CA GLN A 264 -25.81 19.70 -24.15
C GLN A 264 -26.72 20.62 -24.97
N GLY A 265 -26.79 21.90 -24.62
CA GLY A 265 -27.53 22.95 -25.36
C GLY A 265 -26.91 23.37 -26.70
N PHE A 266 -25.90 22.65 -27.20
CA PHE A 266 -25.44 22.81 -28.59
C PHE A 266 -26.28 21.95 -29.56
N HIS A 267 -26.84 20.83 -29.10
CA HIS A 267 -27.65 19.93 -29.94
C HIS A 267 -29.14 20.32 -29.97
N SER A 268 -29.68 20.88 -28.89
CA SER A 268 -30.95 21.62 -28.91
C SER A 268 -30.67 23.10 -29.21
N LYS A 269 -31.42 23.74 -30.13
CA LYS A 269 -31.12 25.11 -30.63
C LYS A 269 -31.31 26.25 -29.62
N SER A 270 -31.40 25.96 -28.33
CA SER A 270 -31.57 26.92 -27.23
C SER A 270 -30.36 26.88 -26.30
N LEU A 271 -29.40 27.79 -26.52
CA LEU A 271 -28.34 28.07 -25.54
C LEU A 271 -28.94 28.79 -24.33
N GLU A 272 -28.96 28.14 -23.17
CA GLU A 272 -29.43 28.77 -21.92
C GLU A 272 -28.47 29.88 -21.45
N GLN A 273 -27.18 29.75 -21.74
CA GLN A 273 -26.16 30.77 -21.47
C GLN A 273 -25.14 30.88 -22.62
N PRO A 274 -24.62 32.09 -22.91
CA PRO A 274 -23.61 32.28 -23.93
C PRO A 274 -22.24 31.73 -23.48
N PRO A 275 -21.45 31.10 -24.38
CA PRO A 275 -20.10 30.62 -24.08
C PRO A 275 -19.18 31.72 -23.53
N LEU A 276 -18.35 31.38 -22.55
CA LEU A 276 -17.53 32.30 -21.76
C LEU A 276 -16.03 31.95 -21.86
N LEU A 277 -15.22 32.93 -22.28
CA LEU A 277 -13.77 32.90 -22.13
C LEU A 277 -13.37 33.76 -20.92
N LEU A 278 -12.71 33.14 -19.95
CA LEU A 278 -12.09 33.81 -18.82
C LEU A 278 -10.60 33.95 -19.04
N LEU A 279 -10.04 35.10 -18.62
CA LEU A 279 -8.61 35.35 -18.62
C LEU A 279 -8.20 35.92 -17.27
N GLY A 280 -7.21 35.31 -16.63
CA GLY A 280 -6.46 35.94 -15.53
C GLY A 280 -5.37 36.86 -16.10
N ASP A 281 -5.01 37.90 -15.36
CA ASP A 281 -3.94 38.83 -15.76
C ASP A 281 -2.79 38.96 -14.74
N GLU A 282 -1.71 39.61 -15.18
CA GLU A 282 -0.51 39.88 -14.37
C GLU A 282 -0.75 40.82 -13.17
N LYS A 283 -1.88 41.52 -13.12
CA LYS A 283 -2.24 42.52 -12.10
C LYS A 283 -3.30 41.99 -11.12
N GLY A 284 -3.54 40.68 -11.13
CA GLY A 284 -4.51 40.04 -10.26
C GLY A 284 -5.97 40.29 -10.63
N GLY A 285 -6.26 40.73 -11.86
CA GLY A 285 -7.60 40.93 -12.41
C GLY A 285 -8.09 39.77 -13.28
N VAL A 286 -9.42 39.65 -13.43
CA VAL A 286 -10.06 38.70 -14.34
C VAL A 286 -10.84 39.45 -15.43
N HIS A 287 -10.61 39.04 -16.67
CA HIS A 287 -11.39 39.42 -17.85
C HIS A 287 -12.40 38.33 -18.19
N LEU A 288 -13.62 38.74 -18.51
CA LEU A 288 -14.73 37.87 -18.91
C LEU A 288 -15.22 38.27 -20.30
N MET A 289 -15.29 37.32 -21.23
CA MET A 289 -15.79 37.52 -22.60
C MET A 289 -16.88 36.50 -22.94
N TRP A 290 -18.12 36.96 -23.09
CA TRP A 290 -19.24 36.12 -23.52
C TRP A 290 -19.49 36.25 -25.01
N PHE A 291 -19.52 35.13 -25.73
CA PHE A 291 -19.77 35.08 -27.17
C PHE A 291 -21.27 34.92 -27.46
N LEU A 292 -21.97 36.03 -27.66
CA LEU A 292 -23.43 36.08 -27.81
C LEU A 292 -23.94 35.42 -29.10
N ASN A 293 -23.12 35.41 -30.16
CA ASN A 293 -23.51 34.94 -31.51
C ASN A 293 -22.44 34.02 -32.14
N SER A 294 -21.88 33.09 -31.36
CA SER A 294 -20.79 32.19 -31.77
C SER A 294 -21.03 31.46 -33.11
N SER A 295 -22.27 31.12 -33.44
CA SER A 295 -22.68 30.49 -34.71
C SER A 295 -22.47 31.36 -35.96
N LYS A 296 -22.41 32.70 -35.82
CA LYS A 296 -22.11 33.65 -36.90
C LYS A 296 -20.60 33.98 -36.99
N GLY A 297 -19.82 33.59 -35.99
CA GLY A 297 -18.40 33.90 -35.80
C GLY A 297 -18.12 34.49 -34.42
N LEU A 298 -16.85 34.69 -34.07
CA LEU A 298 -16.46 35.32 -32.80
C LEU A 298 -16.61 36.85 -32.82
N PHE A 299 -16.30 37.48 -33.96
CA PHE A 299 -16.32 38.94 -34.13
C PHE A 299 -16.90 39.31 -35.50
N LYS A 300 -17.42 40.55 -35.62
CA LYS A 300 -17.87 41.13 -36.90
C LYS A 300 -16.76 41.04 -37.95
N LYS A 301 -17.08 40.48 -39.12
CA LYS A 301 -16.14 40.34 -40.24
C LYS A 301 -15.75 41.71 -40.81
N PRO A 302 -14.49 41.89 -41.27
CA PRO A 302 -14.04 43.17 -41.81
C PRO A 302 -14.67 43.44 -43.18
N SER A 303 -14.88 44.71 -43.51
CA SER A 303 -15.44 45.15 -44.80
C SER A 303 -14.46 45.01 -45.97
N LYS A 304 -13.16 44.84 -45.69
CA LYS A 304 -12.10 44.53 -46.66
C LYS A 304 -11.42 43.20 -46.28
N ARG A 305 -11.06 42.38 -47.27
CA ARG A 305 -10.29 41.16 -47.08
C ARG A 305 -8.80 41.45 -47.26
N ASP A 306 -8.12 41.75 -46.17
CA ASP A 306 -6.65 41.88 -46.17
C ASP A 306 -5.96 40.51 -46.15
N LYS A 307 -4.70 40.46 -46.60
CA LYS A 307 -3.86 39.25 -46.56
C LYS A 307 -3.23 39.08 -45.17
N GLY A 308 -3.99 38.57 -44.20
CA GLY A 308 -3.50 38.29 -42.84
C GLY A 308 -4.63 38.03 -41.84
N PRO A 309 -4.30 37.82 -40.55
CA PRO A 309 -5.31 37.73 -39.49
C PRO A 309 -6.04 39.07 -39.33
N GLN A 310 -7.33 39.02 -39.02
CA GLN A 310 -8.14 40.18 -38.67
C GLN A 310 -7.63 40.79 -37.36
N ARG A 311 -6.99 41.96 -37.45
CA ARG A 311 -6.54 42.71 -36.27
C ARG A 311 -7.69 43.51 -35.68
N ILE A 312 -7.94 43.35 -34.39
CA ILE A 312 -8.95 44.08 -33.62
C ILE A 312 -8.24 44.75 -32.46
N PHE A 313 -8.34 46.08 -32.37
CA PHE A 313 -7.82 46.78 -31.20
C PHE A 313 -8.76 46.58 -30.01
N PHE A 314 -8.23 46.28 -28.83
CA PHE A 314 -9.02 45.90 -27.67
C PHE A 314 -10.02 46.98 -27.23
N GLN A 315 -9.66 48.25 -27.35
CA GLN A 315 -10.57 49.37 -27.02
C GLN A 315 -11.74 49.50 -28.02
N ASP A 316 -11.59 48.95 -29.22
CA ASP A 316 -12.62 48.91 -30.25
C ASP A 316 -13.64 47.76 -30.05
N LEU A 317 -13.48 46.92 -29.02
CA LEU A 317 -14.38 45.80 -28.75
C LEU A 317 -15.86 46.21 -28.62
N GLY A 318 -16.14 47.45 -28.19
CA GLY A 318 -17.49 48.03 -28.17
C GLY A 318 -18.17 48.07 -29.55
N LYS A 319 -17.41 48.16 -30.66
CA LYS A 319 -17.94 48.05 -32.03
C LYS A 319 -18.48 46.64 -32.34
N HIS A 320 -18.10 45.64 -31.54
CA HIS A 320 -18.47 44.23 -31.66
C HIS A 320 -19.50 43.77 -30.61
N SER A 321 -20.17 44.71 -29.91
CA SER A 321 -21.21 44.48 -28.87
C SER A 321 -22.22 43.38 -29.20
N ASP A 322 -22.67 43.32 -30.45
CA ASP A 322 -23.72 42.38 -30.90
C ASP A 322 -23.23 40.92 -30.98
N MET A 323 -21.92 40.71 -30.79
CA MET A 323 -21.26 39.40 -30.88
C MET A 323 -20.48 39.03 -29.62
N VAL A 324 -19.91 40.02 -28.92
CA VAL A 324 -19.15 39.81 -27.68
C VAL A 324 -19.58 40.81 -26.61
N SER A 325 -19.96 40.29 -25.44
CA SER A 325 -20.06 41.08 -24.20
C SER A 325 -18.77 40.92 -23.39
N TYR A 326 -18.34 41.96 -22.69
CA TYR A 326 -17.09 41.99 -21.94
C TYR A 326 -17.25 42.65 -20.57
N GLN A 327 -16.63 42.04 -19.56
CA GLN A 327 -16.51 42.59 -18.20
C GLN A 327 -15.07 42.41 -17.69
N HIS A 328 -14.61 43.37 -16.89
CA HIS A 328 -13.34 43.29 -16.17
C HIS A 328 -13.57 43.40 -14.68
N ILE A 329 -12.90 42.56 -13.91
CA ILE A 329 -12.95 42.57 -12.45
C ILE A 329 -11.50 42.75 -11.95
N PRO A 330 -11.08 43.99 -11.62
CA PRO A 330 -9.70 44.27 -11.23
C PRO A 330 -9.41 43.82 -9.79
N SER A 331 -8.12 43.63 -9.48
CA SER A 331 -7.60 43.58 -8.11
C SER A 331 -8.19 42.49 -7.21
N ILE A 332 -8.45 41.30 -7.77
CA ILE A 332 -8.85 40.10 -7.01
C ILE A 332 -7.66 39.55 -6.23
N HIS A 333 -6.48 39.57 -6.85
CA HIS A 333 -5.20 39.20 -6.25
C HIS A 333 -4.24 40.41 -6.23
N GLN A 334 -3.23 40.36 -5.36
CA GLN A 334 -2.11 41.33 -5.36
C GLN A 334 -0.98 40.93 -6.31
N GLU A 335 -0.89 39.64 -6.61
CA GLU A 335 0.09 38.99 -7.47
C GLU A 335 -0.60 38.47 -8.75
N PRO A 336 0.14 38.11 -9.81
CA PRO A 336 -0.42 37.54 -11.04
C PRO A 336 -1.36 36.36 -10.78
N ILE A 337 -2.43 36.25 -11.57
CA ILE A 337 -3.30 35.07 -11.52
C ILE A 337 -2.59 33.91 -12.21
N THR A 338 -2.46 32.78 -11.51
CA THR A 338 -1.74 31.58 -11.99
C THR A 338 -2.68 30.58 -12.66
N ARG A 339 -3.93 30.51 -12.22
CA ARG A 339 -4.97 29.65 -12.80
C ARG A 339 -6.35 30.24 -12.59
N VAL A 340 -7.24 29.99 -13.54
CA VAL A 340 -8.66 30.36 -13.50
C VAL A 340 -9.53 29.18 -13.93
N MET A 341 -10.68 29.00 -13.28
CA MET A 341 -11.67 27.98 -13.58
C MET A 341 -13.08 28.55 -13.34
N PHE A 342 -14.10 28.03 -14.03
CA PHE A 342 -15.49 28.46 -13.89
C PHE A 342 -16.41 27.27 -13.61
N GLU A 343 -17.22 27.38 -12.56
CA GLU A 343 -18.23 26.41 -12.18
C GLU A 343 -19.63 26.92 -12.57
N PRO A 344 -20.24 26.41 -13.66
CA PRO A 344 -21.49 26.93 -14.20
C PRO A 344 -22.68 26.74 -13.27
N SER A 345 -22.77 25.63 -12.53
CA SER A 345 -23.94 25.30 -11.69
C SER A 345 -24.16 26.30 -10.54
N THR A 346 -23.07 26.91 -10.06
CA THR A 346 -23.10 27.95 -9.00
C THR A 346 -22.75 29.35 -9.51
N ASN A 347 -22.42 29.47 -10.80
CA ASN A 347 -21.94 30.70 -11.44
C ASN A 347 -20.75 31.34 -10.71
N VAL A 348 -19.79 30.50 -10.29
CA VAL A 348 -18.62 30.87 -9.49
C VAL A 348 -17.35 30.76 -10.33
N ILE A 349 -16.55 31.82 -10.32
CA ILE A 349 -15.18 31.84 -10.81
C ILE A 349 -14.26 31.45 -9.65
N MET A 350 -13.28 30.59 -9.94
CA MET A 350 -12.21 30.19 -9.03
C MET A 350 -10.88 30.66 -9.62
N THR A 351 -10.07 31.35 -8.82
CA THR A 351 -8.78 31.93 -9.22
C THR A 351 -7.71 31.62 -8.19
N SER A 352 -6.47 31.39 -8.62
CA SER A 352 -5.32 31.20 -7.73
C SER A 352 -4.19 32.18 -8.01
N SER A 353 -3.35 32.41 -7.00
CA SER A 353 -2.11 33.16 -7.10
C SER A 353 -1.10 32.70 -6.05
N GLU A 354 0.19 32.91 -6.28
CA GLU A 354 1.29 32.61 -5.33
C GLU A 354 1.36 33.65 -4.17
N SER A 355 0.21 34.23 -3.80
CA SER A 355 0.03 35.21 -2.72
C SER A 355 -0.42 34.56 -1.40
N ASP A 356 0.23 34.95 -0.30
CA ASP A 356 -0.17 34.57 1.07
C ASP A 356 -1.53 35.17 1.50
N THR A 357 -1.92 36.32 0.94
CA THR A 357 -3.13 37.06 1.34
C THR A 357 -4.36 36.64 0.55
N THR A 358 -4.16 36.18 -0.69
CA THR A 358 -5.19 35.80 -1.67
C THR A 358 -4.74 34.56 -2.43
N SER A 359 -4.63 33.42 -1.74
CA SER A 359 -4.04 32.19 -2.31
C SER A 359 -4.97 31.52 -3.32
N VAL A 360 -6.25 31.38 -2.96
CA VAL A 360 -7.34 30.99 -3.86
C VAL A 360 -8.55 31.87 -3.55
N VAL A 361 -9.21 32.41 -4.58
CA VAL A 361 -10.40 33.24 -4.45
C VAL A 361 -11.55 32.63 -5.24
N PHE A 362 -12.74 32.61 -4.62
CA PHE A 362 -14.00 32.19 -5.21
C PHE A 362 -14.91 33.41 -5.28
N MET A 363 -15.49 33.69 -6.43
CA MET A 363 -16.31 34.88 -6.63
C MET A 363 -17.48 34.58 -7.57
N ASN A 364 -18.67 35.09 -7.24
CA ASN A 364 -19.79 34.96 -8.15
C ASN A 364 -19.64 35.95 -9.32
N VAL A 365 -19.89 35.52 -10.55
CA VAL A 365 -19.84 36.37 -11.76
C VAL A 365 -20.68 37.65 -11.61
N SER A 366 -21.81 37.56 -10.92
CA SER A 366 -22.73 38.68 -10.70
C SER A 366 -22.23 39.73 -9.69
N LEU A 367 -21.13 39.46 -8.97
CA LEU A 367 -20.57 40.30 -7.90
C LEU A 367 -21.55 40.70 -6.77
N LYS A 368 -22.68 39.99 -6.64
CA LYS A 368 -23.71 40.23 -5.60
C LYS A 368 -23.35 39.68 -4.22
N GLN A 369 -22.29 38.87 -4.15
CA GLN A 369 -21.80 38.22 -2.92
C GLN A 369 -20.32 38.56 -2.78
N GLU A 370 -19.86 38.75 -1.54
CA GLU A 370 -18.45 39.01 -1.27
C GLU A 370 -17.58 37.82 -1.72
N PRO A 371 -16.36 38.07 -2.24
CA PRO A 371 -15.45 37.02 -2.66
C PRO A 371 -14.95 36.23 -1.45
N TYR A 372 -14.93 34.91 -1.58
CA TYR A 372 -14.48 33.98 -0.56
C TYR A 372 -13.00 33.64 -0.79
N ILE A 373 -12.16 33.76 0.24
CA ILE A 373 -10.70 33.77 0.10
C ILE A 373 -10.05 32.72 0.99
N TRP A 374 -9.30 31.80 0.39
CA TRP A 374 -8.44 30.86 1.10
C TRP A 374 -7.02 31.44 1.18
N LYS A 375 -6.37 31.26 2.34
CA LYS A 375 -5.10 31.92 2.67
C LYS A 375 -4.11 30.92 3.25
N PHE A 376 -2.96 30.78 2.62
CA PHE A 376 -1.85 29.96 3.12
C PHE A 376 -0.52 30.43 2.55
N LYS A 377 0.57 30.13 3.27
CA LYS A 377 1.92 30.59 2.92
C LYS A 377 2.34 30.16 1.51
N GLN A 378 2.92 31.08 0.76
CA GLN A 378 3.38 30.99 -0.64
C GLN A 378 2.27 30.78 -1.69
N GLY A 379 0.99 30.87 -1.29
CA GLY A 379 -0.15 30.78 -2.18
C GLY A 379 -0.27 29.49 -3.01
N ALA A 380 -1.11 29.53 -4.04
CA ALA A 380 -1.33 28.43 -4.98
C ALA A 380 -0.80 28.78 -6.38
N LYS A 381 0.13 27.96 -6.88
CA LYS A 381 0.59 28.01 -8.26
C LYS A 381 -0.38 27.30 -9.20
N CYS A 382 -0.97 26.21 -8.73
CA CYS A 382 -1.91 25.40 -9.48
C CYS A 382 -3.03 24.90 -8.58
N PHE A 383 -4.20 24.68 -9.16
CA PHE A 383 -5.27 23.93 -8.52
C PHE A 383 -6.07 23.13 -9.55
N ASP A 384 -6.83 22.16 -9.06
CA ASP A 384 -7.89 21.50 -9.79
C ASP A 384 -9.09 21.30 -8.86
N TYR A 385 -10.30 21.29 -9.41
CA TYR A 385 -11.54 21.19 -8.64
C TYR A 385 -12.51 20.23 -9.30
N ASN A 386 -13.09 19.35 -8.49
CA ASN A 386 -14.07 18.38 -8.93
C ASN A 386 -15.42 18.63 -8.25
N THR A 387 -16.43 18.98 -9.05
CA THR A 387 -17.77 19.34 -8.60
C THR A 387 -18.55 18.16 -8.02
N SER A 388 -18.30 16.93 -8.48
CA SER A 388 -18.96 15.74 -7.94
C SER A 388 -18.42 15.35 -6.56
N LEU A 389 -17.11 15.48 -6.33
CA LEU A 389 -16.45 15.22 -5.05
C LEU A 389 -16.51 16.43 -4.09
N GLN A 390 -16.91 17.62 -4.57
CA GLN A 390 -16.82 18.92 -3.87
C GLN A 390 -15.42 19.19 -3.29
N LEU A 391 -14.40 18.68 -3.99
CA LEU A 391 -13.00 18.65 -3.57
C LEU A 391 -12.18 19.57 -4.47
N MET A 392 -11.34 20.41 -3.86
CA MET A 392 -10.28 21.14 -4.55
C MET A 392 -8.92 20.61 -4.11
N VAL A 393 -8.00 20.48 -5.05
CA VAL A 393 -6.60 20.17 -4.81
C VAL A 393 -5.76 21.37 -5.22
N THR A 394 -4.83 21.83 -4.36
CA THR A 394 -3.92 22.94 -4.66
C THR A 394 -2.46 22.50 -4.54
N GLY A 395 -1.57 23.06 -5.38
CA GLY A 395 -0.12 22.88 -5.32
C GLY A 395 0.62 24.20 -5.51
N GLY A 396 1.87 24.30 -5.03
CA GLY A 396 2.64 25.53 -5.08
C GLY A 396 4.13 25.40 -4.84
N SER A 397 4.78 26.56 -4.72
CA SER A 397 6.23 26.69 -4.45
C SER A 397 6.67 26.18 -3.08
N ASP A 398 5.73 26.00 -2.15
CA ASP A 398 5.97 25.41 -0.83
C ASP A 398 6.12 23.87 -0.85
N ARG A 399 6.02 23.27 -2.04
CA ARG A 399 6.24 21.84 -2.33
C ARG A 399 5.17 20.91 -1.75
N LYS A 400 4.02 21.46 -1.34
CA LYS A 400 2.93 20.70 -0.72
C LYS A 400 1.74 20.61 -1.67
N VAL A 401 1.10 19.45 -1.69
CA VAL A 401 -0.23 19.30 -2.30
C VAL A 401 -1.25 19.29 -1.18
N ARG A 402 -2.33 20.05 -1.31
CA ARG A 402 -3.37 20.16 -0.28
C ARG A 402 -4.73 19.79 -0.84
N LEU A 403 -5.50 19.05 -0.04
CA LEU A 403 -6.91 18.76 -0.31
C LEU A 403 -7.77 19.72 0.52
N TRP A 404 -8.81 20.26 -0.11
CA TRP A 404 -9.73 21.20 0.50
C TRP A 404 -11.17 20.80 0.19
N SER A 405 -12.02 20.80 1.21
CA SER A 405 -13.48 20.78 1.03
C SER A 405 -13.95 22.21 0.80
N ARG A 406 -14.90 22.42 -0.12
CA ARG A 406 -15.49 23.74 -0.41
C ARG A 406 -16.00 24.49 0.83
N TYR A 407 -16.35 23.76 1.90
CA TYR A 407 -16.95 24.30 3.13
C TYR A 407 -15.96 24.60 4.26
N VAL A 408 -14.72 24.10 4.21
CA VAL A 408 -13.74 24.19 5.32
C VAL A 408 -12.45 24.88 4.84
N THR A 409 -12.12 26.01 5.47
CA THR A 409 -11.18 27.00 4.89
C THR A 409 -10.17 27.60 5.84
N SER A 410 -10.33 27.40 7.16
CA SER A 410 -9.30 27.68 8.14
C SER A 410 -8.06 26.79 7.96
N SER A 411 -8.25 25.59 7.40
CA SER A 411 -7.19 24.60 7.16
C SER A 411 -7.59 23.64 6.03
N PRO A 412 -6.61 23.09 5.28
CA PRO A 412 -6.87 22.01 4.34
C PRO A 412 -7.31 20.73 5.08
N VAL A 413 -8.12 19.91 4.41
CA VAL A 413 -8.56 18.58 4.89
C VAL A 413 -7.36 17.64 5.04
N ALA A 414 -6.42 17.71 4.09
CA ALA A 414 -5.16 16.98 4.15
C ALA A 414 -4.04 17.77 3.47
N THR A 415 -2.81 17.55 3.92
CA THR A 415 -1.60 18.09 3.29
C THR A 415 -0.67 16.93 2.96
N LEU A 416 -0.55 16.65 1.66
CA LEU A 416 0.29 15.58 1.13
C LEU A 416 1.73 16.10 1.02
N LEU A 417 2.66 15.40 1.68
CA LEU A 417 4.07 15.74 1.76
C LEU A 417 4.91 14.72 0.99
N GLY A 418 5.99 15.19 0.35
CA GLY A 418 6.99 14.32 -0.28
C GLY A 418 7.64 14.89 -1.54
N HIS A 419 7.06 15.89 -2.18
CA HIS A 419 7.71 16.59 -3.30
C HIS A 419 8.92 17.38 -2.83
N HIS A 420 10.04 17.24 -3.55
CA HIS A 420 11.31 17.88 -3.19
C HIS A 420 11.46 19.29 -3.78
N THR A 421 10.69 19.61 -4.83
CA THR A 421 10.69 20.91 -5.52
C THR A 421 9.26 21.47 -5.68
N THR A 422 9.13 22.67 -6.24
CA THR A 422 7.84 23.32 -6.56
C THR A 422 6.90 22.37 -7.30
N VAL A 423 5.65 22.27 -6.84
CA VAL A 423 4.58 21.61 -7.59
C VAL A 423 4.14 22.55 -8.70
N LEU A 424 4.24 22.11 -9.95
CA LEU A 424 3.88 22.89 -11.14
C LEU A 424 2.42 22.67 -11.53
N ASP A 425 1.92 21.44 -11.41
CA ASP A 425 0.55 21.10 -11.76
C ASP A 425 -0.04 19.99 -10.87
N VAL A 426 -1.37 19.96 -10.80
CA VAL A 426 -2.19 18.98 -10.07
C VAL A 426 -3.46 18.67 -10.88
N ALA A 427 -3.96 17.43 -10.79
CA ALA A 427 -5.26 17.07 -11.33
C ALA A 427 -5.94 15.93 -10.55
N ILE A 428 -7.27 15.95 -10.52
CA ILE A 428 -8.15 15.00 -9.85
C ILE A 428 -8.70 13.99 -10.87
N TYR A 429 -8.37 12.71 -10.70
CA TYR A 429 -8.94 11.62 -11.48
C TYR A 429 -10.06 10.94 -10.68
N GLN A 430 -11.27 11.51 -10.80
CA GLN A 430 -12.44 11.16 -10.01
C GLN A 430 -12.84 9.68 -10.10
N HIS A 431 -12.82 9.08 -11.30
CA HIS A 431 -13.30 7.71 -11.56
C HIS A 431 -12.65 6.62 -10.68
N VAL A 432 -11.50 6.97 -10.10
CA VAL A 432 -10.59 6.08 -9.38
C VAL A 432 -10.21 6.68 -8.01
N GLY A 433 -10.68 7.90 -7.69
CA GLY A 433 -10.35 8.57 -6.43
C GLY A 433 -8.87 8.93 -6.29
N GLN A 434 -8.19 9.31 -7.38
CA GLN A 434 -6.76 9.61 -7.37
C GLN A 434 -6.44 11.08 -7.68
N ILE A 435 -5.26 11.51 -7.23
CA ILE A 435 -4.66 12.81 -7.56
C ILE A 435 -3.32 12.57 -8.24
N PHE A 436 -3.08 13.25 -9.34
CA PHE A 436 -1.75 13.39 -9.92
C PHE A 436 -1.17 14.75 -9.53
N SER A 437 0.12 14.80 -9.22
CA SER A 437 0.85 16.06 -9.09
C SER A 437 2.26 15.98 -9.64
N TYR A 438 2.67 17.03 -10.35
CA TYR A 438 3.91 17.07 -11.12
C TYR A 438 4.81 18.19 -10.62
N SER A 439 6.09 17.88 -10.38
CA SER A 439 7.07 18.79 -9.81
C SER A 439 8.09 19.32 -10.83
N ARG A 440 8.82 20.37 -10.43
CA ARG A 440 9.84 21.02 -11.27
C ARG A 440 11.04 20.13 -11.58
N ASP A 441 11.32 19.11 -10.76
CA ASP A 441 12.33 18.07 -11.00
C ASP A 441 11.82 16.89 -11.87
N ALA A 442 10.68 17.06 -12.54
CA ALA A 442 10.04 16.05 -13.40
C ALA A 442 9.62 14.75 -12.68
N GLU A 443 9.33 14.86 -11.37
CA GLU A 443 8.74 13.80 -10.56
C GLU A 443 7.21 13.91 -10.61
N LEU A 444 6.56 12.87 -11.15
CA LEU A 444 5.11 12.70 -11.13
C LEU A 444 4.76 11.83 -9.92
N ARG A 445 3.86 12.31 -9.07
CA ARG A 445 3.35 11.54 -7.92
C ARG A 445 1.86 11.25 -8.09
N VAL A 446 1.51 10.01 -7.81
CA VAL A 446 0.13 9.54 -7.67
C VAL A 446 -0.21 9.49 -6.19
N TRP A 447 -1.35 10.04 -5.82
CA TRP A 447 -1.86 10.04 -4.45
C TRP A 447 -3.28 9.51 -4.45
N ASP A 448 -3.66 8.87 -3.34
CA ASP A 448 -5.03 8.47 -3.10
C ASP A 448 -5.80 9.59 -2.38
N ILE A 449 -7.02 9.89 -2.84
CA ILE A 449 -7.88 10.89 -2.21
C ILE A 449 -8.38 10.41 -0.83
N SER A 450 -8.58 9.10 -0.65
CA SER A 450 -9.14 8.53 0.57
C SER A 450 -8.09 8.21 1.63
N THR A 451 -6.89 7.76 1.22
CA THR A 451 -5.81 7.40 2.17
C THR A 451 -4.85 8.54 2.45
N HIS A 452 -4.82 9.58 1.59
CA HIS A 452 -3.83 10.67 1.61
C HIS A 452 -2.36 10.19 1.46
N GLN A 453 -2.11 8.95 1.06
CA GLN A 453 -0.78 8.41 0.84
C GLN A 453 -0.32 8.60 -0.61
N CYS A 454 1.00 8.65 -0.81
CA CYS A 454 1.59 8.58 -2.15
C CYS A 454 1.62 7.12 -2.61
N LEU A 455 0.78 6.77 -3.59
CA LEU A 455 0.69 5.41 -4.14
C LEU A 455 1.88 5.07 -5.04
N LYS A 456 2.38 6.04 -5.81
CA LYS A 456 3.46 5.85 -6.79
C LYS A 456 4.25 7.13 -7.00
N VAL A 457 5.58 7.01 -7.03
CA VAL A 457 6.50 8.07 -7.43
C VAL A 457 7.14 7.67 -8.76
N LEU A 458 7.01 8.51 -9.78
CA LEU A 458 7.50 8.28 -11.14
C LEU A 458 8.42 9.41 -11.57
N ARG A 459 9.71 9.13 -11.72
CA ARG A 459 10.66 10.06 -12.35
C ARG A 459 10.66 9.83 -13.85
N LEU A 460 10.11 10.79 -14.59
CA LEU A 460 10.03 10.70 -16.05
C LEU A 460 11.43 10.97 -16.64
N GLN A 461 12.07 9.93 -17.19
CA GLN A 461 13.42 10.02 -17.76
C GLN A 461 13.43 10.74 -19.12
N PHE A 462 13.15 12.05 -19.12
CA PHE A 462 13.26 12.88 -20.31
C PHE A 462 14.74 13.03 -20.74
N PRO A 463 15.08 12.88 -22.04
CA PRO A 463 16.47 13.04 -22.52
C PRO A 463 17.11 14.42 -22.28
N CYS A 464 16.32 15.43 -21.90
CA CYS A 464 16.81 16.76 -21.55
C CYS A 464 17.29 16.90 -20.09
N LEU A 465 17.10 15.88 -19.24
CA LEU A 465 17.54 15.91 -17.84
C LEU A 465 19.05 15.71 -17.74
N GLN A 466 19.72 16.61 -17.02
CA GLN A 466 21.14 16.50 -16.69
C GLN A 466 21.30 16.48 -15.16
N PRO A 467 22.19 15.64 -14.59
CA PRO A 467 22.43 15.62 -13.14
C PRO A 467 22.74 17.01 -12.59
N GLY A 468 22.04 17.40 -11.52
CA GLY A 468 22.20 18.72 -10.89
C GLY A 468 21.53 19.89 -11.61
N ARG A 469 20.94 19.72 -12.81
CA ARG A 469 20.27 20.80 -13.55
C ARG A 469 18.76 20.58 -13.64
N ILE A 470 17.99 21.49 -13.03
CA ILE A 470 16.53 21.48 -13.11
C ILE A 470 16.09 21.86 -14.55
N PRO A 471 15.21 21.07 -15.20
CA PRO A 471 14.70 21.39 -16.53
C PRO A 471 13.77 22.63 -16.53
N GLU A 472 13.63 23.24 -17.70
CA GLU A 472 12.64 24.29 -17.93
C GLU A 472 11.29 23.69 -18.29
N HIS A 473 10.22 24.27 -17.76
CA HIS A 473 8.85 23.82 -17.95
C HIS A 473 7.96 24.96 -18.45
N GLY A 474 6.85 24.59 -19.08
CA GLY A 474 5.74 25.51 -19.33
C GLY A 474 4.94 25.84 -18.07
N ASN A 475 4.01 26.77 -18.21
CA ASN A 475 3.07 27.15 -17.14
C ASN A 475 2.05 26.03 -16.84
N PHE A 476 1.70 25.23 -17.86
CA PHE A 476 0.69 24.17 -17.78
C PHE A 476 1.25 22.86 -18.37
N PRO A 477 2.17 22.19 -17.65
CA PRO A 477 2.93 21.05 -18.16
C PRO A 477 2.12 19.74 -18.22
N PHE A 478 0.83 19.75 -17.89
CA PHE A 478 0.05 18.54 -17.63
C PHE A 478 -1.34 18.59 -18.31
N LEU A 479 -1.78 17.47 -18.88
CA LEU A 479 -3.13 17.28 -19.44
C LEU A 479 -3.63 15.85 -19.15
N LEU A 480 -4.56 15.70 -18.21
CA LEU A 480 -5.29 14.45 -17.97
C LEU A 480 -6.45 14.31 -18.97
N LEU A 481 -6.58 13.14 -19.58
CA LEU A 481 -7.75 12.73 -20.34
C LEU A 481 -8.49 11.61 -19.60
N SER A 482 -9.66 11.95 -19.11
CA SER A 482 -10.60 11.07 -18.39
C SER A 482 -11.90 10.88 -19.18
N PRO A 483 -12.66 9.79 -18.93
CA PRO A 483 -13.99 9.60 -19.53
C PRO A 483 -14.93 10.81 -19.34
N PRO A 484 -15.78 11.13 -20.34
CA PRO A 484 -16.06 10.34 -21.55
C PRO A 484 -14.98 10.49 -22.65
N LEU A 485 -14.52 9.36 -23.17
CA LEU A 485 -13.58 9.22 -24.29
C LEU A 485 -14.20 8.29 -25.35
N PRO A 486 -13.77 8.33 -26.62
CA PRO A 486 -14.22 7.37 -27.63
C PRO A 486 -13.95 5.92 -27.23
N ASP A 487 -14.83 4.98 -27.58
CA ASP A 487 -14.90 3.61 -27.03
C ASP A 487 -13.61 2.77 -27.13
N GLU A 488 -12.69 3.12 -28.04
CA GLU A 488 -11.41 2.43 -28.22
C GLU A 488 -10.27 2.97 -27.33
N MET A 489 -10.47 4.09 -26.61
CA MET A 489 -9.38 4.84 -26.02
C MET A 489 -9.37 4.81 -24.48
N GLN A 490 -8.27 4.27 -23.93
CA GLN A 490 -8.01 4.29 -22.49
C GLN A 490 -7.79 5.71 -21.96
N PRO A 491 -8.18 6.00 -20.70
CA PRO A 491 -7.74 7.20 -20.01
C PRO A 491 -6.22 7.26 -20.00
N HIS A 492 -5.66 8.46 -20.06
CA HIS A 492 -4.21 8.63 -20.07
C HIS A 492 -3.83 10.07 -19.74
N LEU A 493 -2.54 10.25 -19.49
CA LEU A 493 -1.95 11.51 -19.07
C LEU A 493 -0.89 11.95 -20.08
N VAL A 494 -0.94 13.21 -20.51
CA VAL A 494 0.13 13.86 -21.27
C VAL A 494 0.91 14.81 -20.35
N VAL A 495 2.23 14.65 -20.30
CA VAL A 495 3.14 15.51 -19.53
C VAL A 495 4.16 16.14 -20.48
N ALA A 496 4.35 17.45 -20.37
CA ALA A 496 5.31 18.23 -21.13
C ALA A 496 6.49 18.65 -20.24
N CYS A 497 7.71 18.37 -20.69
CA CYS A 497 8.94 18.84 -20.05
C CYS A 497 9.85 19.41 -21.12
N LYS A 498 10.19 20.70 -21.02
CA LYS A 498 10.92 21.44 -22.05
C LYS A 498 10.34 21.18 -23.46
N ASP A 499 11.17 20.76 -24.40
CA ASP A 499 10.82 20.42 -25.78
C ASP A 499 10.47 18.93 -25.95
N TYR A 500 9.93 18.27 -24.92
CA TYR A 500 9.47 16.88 -24.97
C TYR A 500 8.04 16.72 -24.44
N LEU A 501 7.35 15.70 -24.97
CA LEU A 501 6.05 15.21 -24.50
C LEU A 501 6.17 13.75 -24.07
N ALA A 502 5.56 13.38 -22.96
CA ALA A 502 5.40 12.01 -22.49
C ALA A 502 3.91 11.68 -22.41
N VAL A 503 3.51 10.52 -22.94
CA VAL A 503 2.16 9.95 -22.71
C VAL A 503 2.26 8.74 -21.78
N LEU A 504 1.42 8.73 -20.75
CA LEU A 504 1.28 7.66 -19.76
C LEU A 504 -0.15 7.11 -19.81
N ASN A 505 -0.32 5.88 -20.25
CA ASN A 505 -1.63 5.24 -20.30
C ASN A 505 -2.07 4.82 -18.89
N LEU A 506 -3.30 5.16 -18.52
CA LEU A 506 -3.97 4.72 -17.30
C LEU A 506 -4.77 3.46 -17.64
N SER A 507 -4.51 2.35 -16.95
CA SER A 507 -5.38 1.18 -17.02
C SER A 507 -6.34 1.16 -15.86
N GLU A 508 -7.62 1.03 -16.16
CA GLU A 508 -8.62 0.65 -15.17
C GLU A 508 -8.60 -0.88 -15.02
N LYS A 509 -7.72 -1.41 -14.16
CA LYS A 509 -7.80 -2.83 -13.73
C LYS A 509 -9.07 -3.01 -12.88
N ARG A 510 -10.18 -3.37 -13.52
CA ARG A 510 -11.34 -3.92 -12.80
C ARG A 510 -10.91 -5.21 -12.09
N ARG A 511 -11.10 -5.29 -10.77
CA ARG A 511 -11.14 -6.59 -10.07
C ARG A 511 -12.42 -7.32 -10.49
N GLY A 512 -12.37 -7.98 -11.65
CA GLY A 512 -13.39 -8.95 -12.07
C GLY A 512 -13.08 -10.31 -11.45
N GLY A 513 -14.10 -10.97 -10.90
CA GLY A 513 -13.96 -12.33 -10.39
C GLY A 513 -13.84 -13.37 -11.51
N GLY A 514 -13.24 -14.52 -11.18
CA GLY A 514 -13.37 -15.77 -11.93
C GLY A 514 -13.00 -15.73 -13.41
N GLY A 515 -11.71 -15.73 -13.72
CA GLY A 515 -11.21 -15.92 -15.09
C GLY A 515 -9.80 -16.49 -15.09
N TRP A 516 -9.62 -17.69 -15.67
CA TRP A 516 -8.31 -18.35 -15.75
C TRP A 516 -7.40 -17.62 -16.75
N LEU A 517 -6.14 -17.39 -16.35
CA LEU A 517 -5.02 -17.11 -17.26
C LEU A 517 -3.88 -18.10 -16.95
N THR A 518 -3.14 -18.44 -17.99
CA THR A 518 -2.33 -19.67 -18.09
C THR A 518 -0.99 -19.63 -17.34
N ASP A 519 -0.52 -20.80 -16.89
CA ASP A 519 0.63 -21.05 -15.99
C ASP A 519 2.05 -20.60 -16.50
N GLU A 520 2.18 -19.76 -17.54
CA GLU A 520 3.48 -19.45 -18.17
C GLU A 520 4.17 -18.15 -17.71
N GLU A 521 3.48 -17.24 -16.99
CA GLU A 521 4.11 -15.98 -16.51
C GLU A 521 4.60 -16.03 -15.04
N PHE A 522 4.38 -17.14 -14.32
CA PHE A 522 4.71 -17.27 -12.89
C PHE A 522 6.21 -17.52 -12.58
N ARG A 523 7.11 -16.77 -13.23
CA ARG A 523 8.57 -16.81 -12.98
C ARG A 523 9.27 -15.45 -12.87
N THR A 524 8.56 -14.33 -12.92
CA THR A 524 9.12 -13.02 -12.57
C THR A 524 9.15 -12.80 -11.06
N GLU A 525 10.30 -13.14 -10.48
CA GLU A 525 10.94 -12.51 -9.31
C GLU A 525 10.02 -11.73 -8.35
N PHE A 526 9.74 -12.34 -7.19
CA PHE A 526 9.41 -11.57 -5.98
C PHE A 526 10.52 -10.53 -5.76
N LYS A 527 10.24 -9.24 -6.03
CA LYS A 527 11.08 -8.13 -5.58
C LYS A 527 11.25 -8.26 -4.08
N GLN A 528 12.47 -8.53 -3.62
CA GLN A 528 12.74 -8.86 -2.22
C GLN A 528 12.24 -7.74 -1.30
N GLY A 529 11.17 -8.03 -0.55
CA GLY A 529 10.72 -7.19 0.55
C GLY A 529 11.65 -7.31 1.76
N PRO A 530 11.48 -6.45 2.78
CA PRO A 530 12.20 -6.61 4.04
C PRO A 530 11.87 -7.98 4.65
N TYR A 531 12.92 -8.69 5.07
CA TYR A 531 12.78 -10.03 5.62
C TYR A 531 11.93 -10.01 6.90
N LEU A 532 11.20 -11.11 7.13
CA LEU A 532 10.43 -11.29 8.36
C LEU A 532 11.35 -11.56 9.53
N SER A 533 11.02 -11.01 10.69
CA SER A 533 11.72 -11.23 11.95
C SER A 533 10.95 -12.11 12.93
N CYS A 534 9.61 -12.00 12.96
CA CYS A 534 8.75 -12.85 13.77
C CYS A 534 7.32 -12.94 13.20
N ALA A 535 6.58 -13.98 13.54
CA ALA A 535 5.15 -14.11 13.22
C ALA A 535 4.41 -14.78 14.39
N LEU A 536 3.10 -14.60 14.47
CA LEU A 536 2.21 -15.29 15.43
C LEU A 536 0.77 -15.39 14.91
N TYR A 537 -0.01 -16.30 15.48
CA TYR A 537 -1.44 -16.50 15.21
C TYR A 537 -2.29 -16.01 16.39
N ASN A 538 -3.38 -15.34 16.05
CA ASN A 538 -4.43 -14.93 16.95
C ASN A 538 -5.66 -15.85 16.75
N PRO A 539 -5.92 -16.80 17.66
CA PRO A 539 -7.04 -17.73 17.54
C PRO A 539 -8.40 -17.06 17.77
N THR A 540 -8.46 -15.97 18.55
CA THR A 540 -9.71 -15.25 18.82
C THR A 540 -10.22 -14.51 17.59
N LEU A 541 -9.32 -13.81 16.88
CA LEU A 541 -9.67 -13.02 15.69
C LEU A 541 -9.47 -13.78 14.37
N ARG A 542 -8.91 -14.99 14.41
CA ARG A 542 -8.48 -15.80 13.25
C ARG A 542 -7.54 -15.04 12.31
N GLN A 543 -6.54 -14.40 12.91
CA GLN A 543 -5.60 -13.54 12.20
C GLN A 543 -4.16 -14.02 12.39
N VAL A 544 -3.34 -13.94 11.34
CA VAL A 544 -1.88 -14.09 11.43
C VAL A 544 -1.26 -12.70 11.48
N VAL A 545 -0.29 -12.50 12.36
CA VAL A 545 0.46 -11.24 12.49
C VAL A 545 1.90 -11.50 12.08
N THR A 546 2.42 -10.77 11.11
CA THR A 546 3.81 -10.87 10.64
C THR A 546 4.56 -9.58 10.91
N GLY A 547 5.70 -9.67 11.57
CA GLY A 547 6.61 -8.57 11.85
C GLY A 547 7.83 -8.62 10.93
N HIS A 548 8.20 -7.48 10.38
CA HIS A 548 9.32 -7.31 9.46
C HIS A 548 10.46 -6.52 10.11
N ALA A 549 11.68 -6.73 9.59
CA ALA A 549 12.87 -6.07 10.09
C ALA A 549 12.89 -4.54 9.89
N ASP A 550 12.04 -3.99 9.02
CA ASP A 550 11.85 -2.54 8.77
C ASP A 550 10.87 -1.88 9.76
N SER A 551 10.53 -2.55 10.86
CA SER A 551 9.50 -2.11 11.81
C SER A 551 8.08 -2.09 11.22
N SER A 552 7.81 -2.75 10.09
CA SER A 552 6.45 -2.97 9.59
C SER A 552 5.80 -4.20 10.24
N VAL A 553 4.52 -4.11 10.58
CA VAL A 553 3.69 -5.23 11.01
C VAL A 553 2.48 -5.35 10.09
N PHE A 554 2.20 -6.55 9.59
CA PHE A 554 0.98 -6.86 8.83
C PHE A 554 0.12 -7.85 9.59
N LEU A 555 -1.19 -7.63 9.58
CA LEU A 555 -2.20 -8.55 10.08
C LEU A 555 -2.90 -9.14 8.86
N TRP A 556 -3.11 -10.45 8.84
CA TRP A 556 -3.66 -11.21 7.74
C TRP A 556 -4.85 -12.03 8.20
N ASP A 557 -5.83 -12.20 7.33
CA ASP A 557 -6.98 -13.07 7.50
C ASP A 557 -6.60 -14.51 7.16
N VAL A 558 -6.76 -15.45 8.10
CA VAL A 558 -6.39 -16.86 7.87
C VAL A 558 -7.33 -17.56 6.88
N GLU A 559 -8.60 -17.15 6.85
CA GLU A 559 -9.63 -17.78 6.03
C GLU A 559 -9.43 -17.49 4.54
N THR A 560 -8.85 -16.33 4.20
CA THR A 560 -8.68 -15.83 2.81
C THR A 560 -7.26 -15.48 2.38
N GLY A 561 -6.29 -15.39 3.30
CA GLY A 561 -4.91 -15.00 3.01
C GLY A 561 -4.69 -13.50 2.77
N LYS A 562 -5.75 -12.69 2.84
CA LYS A 562 -5.70 -11.24 2.60
C LYS A 562 -5.14 -10.50 3.80
N ARG A 563 -4.46 -9.38 3.54
CA ARG A 563 -4.12 -8.44 4.61
C ARG A 563 -5.42 -7.90 5.20
N ARG A 564 -5.52 -7.80 6.52
CA ARG A 564 -6.58 -7.05 7.21
C ARG A 564 -6.11 -5.64 7.52
N LEU A 565 -5.00 -5.50 8.24
CA LEU A 565 -4.49 -4.24 8.77
C LEU A 565 -2.96 -4.19 8.66
N TYR A 566 -2.39 -3.00 8.76
CA TYR A 566 -0.95 -2.82 8.85
C TYR A 566 -0.55 -1.70 9.81
N ILE A 567 0.62 -1.84 10.42
CA ILE A 567 1.27 -0.85 11.28
C ILE A 567 2.67 -0.63 10.68
N LEU A 568 2.87 0.46 9.94
CA LEU A 568 4.20 0.84 9.45
C LEU A 568 4.95 1.62 10.54
N ASN A 569 6.28 1.54 10.51
CA ASN A 569 7.16 2.33 11.37
C ASN A 569 6.82 2.14 12.87
N ALA A 570 6.66 0.88 13.27
CA ALA A 570 6.30 0.50 14.63
C ALA A 570 7.30 1.06 15.66
N HIS A 571 8.61 1.04 15.39
CA HIS A 571 9.64 1.54 16.33
C HIS A 571 10.65 2.56 15.77
N GLY A 572 10.47 3.07 14.55
CA GLY A 572 11.46 3.92 13.87
C GLY A 572 12.19 3.13 12.79
N GLU A 573 13.45 3.52 12.55
CA GLU A 573 14.44 2.76 11.75
C GLU A 573 14.94 1.48 12.46
N GLU A 574 14.26 1.07 13.52
CA GLU A 574 14.70 0.06 14.48
C GLU A 574 14.10 -1.30 14.16
N VAL A 575 14.93 -2.33 14.20
CA VAL A 575 14.51 -3.71 13.89
C VAL A 575 13.50 -4.16 14.95
N LEU A 576 12.30 -4.50 14.50
CA LEU A 576 11.30 -5.21 15.30
C LEU A 576 11.76 -6.66 15.45
N SER A 577 12.02 -7.08 16.68
CA SER A 577 12.72 -8.33 17.00
C SER A 577 11.78 -9.44 17.47
N CYS A 578 10.71 -9.09 18.19
CA CYS A 578 9.79 -10.07 18.76
C CYS A 578 8.36 -9.52 18.92
N MET A 579 7.37 -10.41 18.96
CA MET A 579 5.96 -10.09 19.20
C MET A 579 5.31 -11.07 20.18
N ALA A 580 4.27 -10.62 20.89
CA ALA A 580 3.39 -11.46 21.71
C ALA A 580 1.97 -10.90 21.72
N LEU A 581 0.99 -11.75 22.02
CA LEU A 581 -0.39 -11.35 22.30
C LEU A 581 -0.59 -11.15 23.81
N ASP A 582 -1.56 -10.32 24.18
CA ASP A 582 -2.10 -10.30 25.54
C ASP A 582 -3.03 -11.48 25.83
N SER A 583 -3.41 -11.67 27.10
CA SER A 583 -4.30 -12.76 27.53
C SER A 583 -5.70 -12.72 26.90
N SER A 584 -6.14 -11.56 26.38
CA SER A 584 -7.39 -11.41 25.64
C SER A 584 -7.28 -11.70 24.14
N HIS A 585 -6.05 -11.80 23.62
CA HIS A 585 -5.72 -11.80 22.18
C HIS A 585 -6.27 -10.59 21.40
N ARG A 586 -6.44 -9.43 22.04
CA ARG A 586 -6.89 -8.19 21.39
C ARG A 586 -5.83 -7.09 21.38
N ARG A 587 -4.76 -7.25 22.16
CA ARG A 587 -3.59 -6.36 22.18
C ARG A 587 -2.36 -7.10 21.66
N LEU A 588 -1.64 -6.48 20.73
CA LEU A 588 -0.33 -6.93 20.26
C LEU A 588 0.75 -6.19 21.01
N ILE A 589 1.71 -6.92 21.56
CA ILE A 589 2.95 -6.37 22.10
C ILE A 589 4.05 -6.60 21.08
N THR A 590 4.78 -5.56 20.72
CA THR A 590 5.96 -5.61 19.84
C THR A 590 7.19 -5.12 20.62
N GLY A 591 8.30 -5.84 20.52
CA GLY A 591 9.63 -5.43 21.01
C GLY A 591 10.59 -5.12 19.88
N ALA A 592 11.59 -4.29 20.16
CA ALA A 592 12.59 -3.86 19.19
C ALA A 592 14.02 -3.98 19.74
N ARG A 593 14.97 -3.90 18.80
CA ARG A 593 16.41 -4.04 19.03
C ARG A 593 17.03 -3.04 20.01
N ASN A 594 16.45 -1.85 20.14
CA ASN A 594 16.90 -0.83 21.09
C ASN A 594 16.26 -0.94 22.50
N GLY A 595 15.53 -2.02 22.78
CA GLY A 595 14.82 -2.21 24.05
C GLY A 595 13.43 -1.60 24.09
N THR A 596 13.04 -0.78 23.10
CA THR A 596 11.71 -0.16 23.10
C THR A 596 10.62 -1.19 22.83
N MET A 597 9.54 -1.08 23.60
CA MET A 597 8.39 -1.97 23.49
C MET A 597 7.11 -1.16 23.41
N LYS A 598 6.15 -1.65 22.63
CA LYS A 598 4.88 -0.97 22.35
C LYS A 598 3.74 -1.96 22.39
N VAL A 599 2.62 -1.52 22.94
CA VAL A 599 1.34 -2.25 22.96
C VAL A 599 0.40 -1.58 21.96
N TRP A 600 -0.22 -2.38 21.11
CA TRP A 600 -1.12 -1.96 20.05
C TRP A 600 -2.47 -2.65 20.20
N ASN A 601 -3.56 -1.99 19.82
CA ASN A 601 -4.86 -2.64 19.71
C ASN A 601 -5.00 -3.26 18.31
N LEU A 602 -5.19 -4.59 18.23
CA LEU A 602 -5.23 -5.33 16.96
C LEU A 602 -6.46 -4.99 16.10
N LEU A 603 -7.55 -4.52 16.71
CA LEU A 603 -8.80 -4.18 16.02
C LEU A 603 -8.76 -2.81 15.33
N ASN A 604 -7.73 -1.98 15.60
CA ASN A 604 -7.65 -0.62 15.04
C ASN A 604 -6.25 -0.08 14.76
N GLY A 605 -5.19 -0.82 15.10
CA GLY A 605 -3.79 -0.44 14.87
C GLY A 605 -3.26 0.69 15.76
N LEU A 606 -4.03 1.18 16.72
CA LEU A 606 -3.60 2.27 17.60
C LEU A 606 -2.56 1.79 18.62
N ASN A 607 -1.53 2.59 18.83
CA ASN A 607 -0.61 2.41 19.96
C ASN A 607 -1.32 2.81 21.25
N LEU A 608 -1.50 1.85 22.16
CA LEU A 608 -2.09 2.06 23.48
C LEU A 608 -1.03 2.51 24.48
N HIS A 609 0.11 1.83 24.48
CA HIS A 609 1.19 2.07 25.44
C HIS A 609 2.56 2.04 24.75
N LYS A 610 3.46 2.92 25.21
CA LYS A 610 4.91 2.82 25.02
C LYS A 610 5.53 2.44 26.35
N LEU A 611 6.16 1.28 26.42
CA LEU A 611 6.80 0.79 27.63
C LEU A 611 8.20 1.40 27.72
N GLU A 612 8.58 1.93 28.88
CA GLU A 612 9.89 2.56 29.07
C GLU A 612 10.98 1.48 29.18
N PRO A 613 12.02 1.47 28.30
CA PRO A 613 13.07 0.46 28.33
C PRO A 613 13.89 0.56 29.63
N VAL A 614 14.16 -0.58 30.27
CA VAL A 614 15.06 -0.64 31.44
C VAL A 614 16.53 -0.47 31.01
N THR A 615 16.86 -0.99 29.82
CA THR A 615 18.19 -0.95 29.20
C THR A 615 18.01 -0.76 27.70
N ASN A 616 18.92 -0.03 27.05
CA ASN A 616 18.95 0.08 25.58
C ASN A 616 19.57 -1.20 24.98
N SER A 617 18.83 -2.31 25.02
CA SER A 617 19.31 -3.64 24.66
C SER A 617 18.21 -4.46 24.02
N GLU A 618 18.57 -5.34 23.08
CA GLU A 618 17.61 -6.07 22.24
C GLU A 618 16.66 -6.94 23.05
N VAL A 619 15.35 -6.76 22.83
CA VAL A 619 14.29 -7.63 23.37
C VAL A 619 14.15 -8.82 22.43
N THR A 620 14.40 -10.03 22.91
CA THR A 620 14.35 -11.26 22.11
C THR A 620 13.06 -12.03 22.33
N GLY A 621 12.47 -11.92 23.53
CA GLY A 621 11.30 -12.69 23.92
C GLY A 621 10.32 -11.90 24.77
N LEU A 622 9.03 -12.15 24.54
CA LEU A 622 7.89 -11.55 25.23
C LEU A 622 6.90 -12.64 25.63
N THR A 623 6.34 -12.55 26.84
CA THR A 623 5.21 -13.41 27.24
C THR A 623 4.24 -12.65 28.13
N CYS A 624 2.93 -12.74 27.86
CA CYS A 624 1.90 -12.10 28.66
C CYS A 624 1.28 -13.09 29.65
N LEU A 625 1.28 -12.71 30.91
CA LEU A 625 0.64 -13.41 32.02
C LEU A 625 -0.87 -13.10 32.01
N HIS A 626 -1.65 -13.93 32.72
CA HIS A 626 -3.12 -13.83 32.71
C HIS A 626 -3.69 -12.59 33.43
N ASP A 627 -2.88 -11.91 34.25
CA ASP A 627 -3.24 -10.71 35.00
C ASP A 627 -2.83 -9.40 34.29
N ASN A 628 -2.68 -9.44 32.95
CA ASN A 628 -2.21 -8.33 32.12
C ASN A 628 -0.84 -7.80 32.55
N ARG A 629 0.00 -8.68 33.10
CA ARG A 629 1.44 -8.43 33.27
C ARG A 629 2.20 -9.00 32.09
N LEU A 630 3.13 -8.23 31.56
CA LEU A 630 4.01 -8.61 30.47
C LEU A 630 5.42 -8.86 31.03
N LEU A 631 6.02 -9.98 30.65
CA LEU A 631 7.44 -10.23 30.87
C LEU A 631 8.21 -10.04 29.57
N ALA A 632 9.34 -9.35 29.66
CA ALA A 632 10.29 -9.14 28.57
C ALA A 632 11.68 -9.67 28.95
N VAL A 633 12.33 -10.36 28.01
CA VAL A 633 13.70 -10.86 28.12
C VAL A 633 14.53 -10.43 26.92
N GLY A 634 15.85 -10.48 27.06
CA GLY A 634 16.76 -10.04 26.01
C GLY A 634 18.22 -10.00 26.45
N TRP A 635 19.01 -9.22 25.72
CA TRP A 635 20.44 -9.03 25.96
C TRP A 635 20.74 -8.17 27.20
N SER A 636 19.70 -7.70 27.89
CA SER A 636 19.79 -7.16 29.25
C SER A 636 20.14 -8.23 30.28
N GLN A 637 20.04 -9.52 29.91
CA GLN A 637 20.27 -10.69 30.78
C GLN A 637 19.32 -10.75 31.99
N CYS A 638 18.26 -9.93 31.95
CA CYS A 638 17.28 -9.74 33.02
C CYS A 638 15.86 -9.97 32.49
N ILE A 639 15.01 -10.56 33.33
CA ILE A 639 13.56 -10.56 33.16
C ILE A 639 13.04 -9.23 33.68
N THR A 640 12.31 -8.51 32.83
CA THR A 640 11.65 -7.23 33.17
C THR A 640 10.12 -7.42 33.13
N GLN A 641 9.41 -6.85 34.11
CA GLN A 641 7.96 -6.97 34.24
C GLN A 641 7.28 -5.61 33.99
N TYR A 642 6.14 -5.61 33.31
CA TYR A 642 5.32 -4.42 33.07
C TYR A 642 3.83 -4.73 33.34
N SER A 643 3.09 -3.78 33.92
CA SER A 643 1.63 -3.90 34.05
C SER A 643 0.94 -3.15 32.90
N ILE A 644 0.29 -3.89 32.01
CA ILE A 644 -0.41 -3.35 30.81
C ILE A 644 -1.95 -3.31 31.00
N ALA A 645 -2.41 -3.39 32.25
CA ALA A 645 -3.84 -3.36 32.61
C ALA A 645 -4.45 -1.94 32.60
N GLY A 646 -3.64 -0.89 32.75
CA GLY A 646 -4.11 0.48 32.94
C GLY A 646 -4.35 1.25 31.65
N ASP A 647 -5.60 1.45 31.25
CA ASP A 647 -6.01 2.08 29.99
C ASP A 647 -5.71 3.59 29.86
N LYS A 648 -5.08 4.21 30.87
CA LYS A 648 -4.86 5.67 30.95
C LYS A 648 -3.42 6.12 30.71
N ASP A 649 -2.45 5.23 30.90
CA ASP A 649 -1.03 5.60 30.89
C ASP A 649 -0.38 5.25 29.54
N LEU A 650 -0.23 6.27 28.68
CA LEU A 650 0.47 6.13 27.39
C LEU A 650 1.95 5.69 27.58
N LYS A 651 2.54 5.96 28.75
CA LYS A 651 3.88 5.49 29.13
C LYS A 651 3.81 4.63 30.38
N VAL A 652 4.22 3.37 30.26
CA VAL A 652 4.23 2.40 31.36
C VAL A 652 5.68 2.13 31.76
N ARG A 653 5.97 2.16 33.06
CA ARG A 653 7.30 1.86 33.60
C ARG A 653 7.45 0.38 33.93
N ALA A 654 8.69 -0.10 33.86
CA ALA A 654 9.03 -1.44 34.33
C ALA A 654 8.92 -1.54 35.86
N GLU A 655 8.40 -2.67 36.33
CA GLU A 655 8.44 -3.08 37.72
C GLU A 655 9.76 -3.81 37.99
N THR A 656 10.62 -3.22 38.81
CA THR A 656 11.96 -3.73 39.15
C THR A 656 11.97 -4.71 40.33
N SER A 657 10.81 -5.31 40.66
CA SER A 657 10.65 -6.30 41.73
C SER A 657 11.38 -7.61 41.43
N TRP A 658 11.47 -8.00 40.15
CA TRP A 658 12.05 -9.27 39.73
C TRP A 658 13.58 -9.23 39.73
N LYS A 659 14.20 -9.79 40.78
CA LYS A 659 15.67 -9.87 40.91
C LYS A 659 16.28 -11.00 40.07
N SER A 660 16.28 -10.81 38.75
CA SER A 660 16.80 -11.75 37.75
C SER A 660 18.24 -11.47 37.31
N SER A 661 18.77 -10.28 37.58
CA SER A 661 20.10 -9.84 37.16
C SER A 661 21.22 -10.74 37.72
N GLY A 662 22.13 -11.17 36.84
CA GLY A 662 23.27 -12.02 37.17
C GLY A 662 22.96 -13.51 37.35
N VAL A 663 21.72 -13.95 37.07
CA VAL A 663 21.37 -15.38 37.05
C VAL A 663 21.82 -16.02 35.73
N HIS A 664 21.38 -15.47 34.59
CA HIS A 664 21.94 -15.80 33.28
C HIS A 664 23.30 -15.13 33.11
N LYS A 665 24.24 -15.83 32.48
CA LYS A 665 25.61 -15.32 32.19
C LYS A 665 25.79 -14.84 30.75
N SER A 666 24.80 -15.14 29.90
CA SER A 666 24.77 -14.78 28.49
C SER A 666 23.37 -14.27 28.12
N ASP A 667 23.21 -13.89 26.86
CA ASP A 667 22.02 -13.21 26.38
C ASP A 667 20.83 -14.18 26.32
N VAL A 668 19.70 -13.77 26.88
CA VAL A 668 18.47 -14.59 26.87
C VAL A 668 17.86 -14.51 25.48
N LEU A 669 17.58 -15.65 24.87
CA LEU A 669 17.05 -15.78 23.50
C LEU A 669 15.54 -16.04 23.49
N ALA A 670 15.03 -16.85 24.43
CA ALA A 670 13.64 -17.27 24.43
C ALA A 670 13.03 -17.29 25.85
N VAL A 671 11.72 -17.08 25.93
CA VAL A 671 10.90 -17.16 27.16
C VAL A 671 9.59 -17.88 26.88
N CYS A 672 9.14 -18.73 27.81
CA CYS A 672 7.86 -19.42 27.71
C CYS A 672 7.23 -19.60 29.10
N GLN A 673 5.91 -19.43 29.21
CA GLN A 673 5.16 -19.61 30.47
C GLN A 673 4.45 -20.97 30.49
N CYS A 674 4.34 -21.58 31.67
CA CYS A 674 3.36 -22.64 31.94
C CYS A 674 2.41 -22.24 33.07
N SER A 675 1.15 -21.89 32.72
CA SER A 675 0.12 -21.54 33.71
C SER A 675 -0.22 -22.71 34.63
N ALA A 676 -0.22 -23.95 34.14
CA ALA A 676 -0.57 -25.13 34.91
C ALA A 676 0.41 -25.46 36.06
N LEU A 677 1.68 -25.07 35.90
CA LEU A 677 2.74 -25.27 36.90
C LEU A 677 3.10 -23.97 37.65
N SER A 678 2.53 -22.82 37.25
CA SER A 678 2.88 -21.49 37.78
C SER A 678 4.40 -21.19 37.68
N VAL A 679 4.97 -21.49 36.50
CA VAL A 679 6.39 -21.26 36.20
C VAL A 679 6.60 -20.54 34.87
N VAL A 680 7.74 -19.87 34.74
CA VAL A 680 8.29 -19.37 33.48
C VAL A 680 9.64 -20.02 33.22
N ALA A 681 9.91 -20.41 31.98
CA ALA A 681 11.21 -20.86 31.52
C ALA A 681 11.86 -19.76 30.67
N THR A 682 13.17 -19.61 30.79
CA THR A 682 14.00 -18.69 30.00
C THR A 682 15.23 -19.42 29.50
N ALA A 683 15.61 -19.20 28.25
CA ALA A 683 16.70 -19.91 27.58
C ALA A 683 17.78 -18.94 27.08
N SER A 684 19.05 -19.33 27.21
CA SER A 684 20.22 -18.48 26.96
C SER A 684 21.09 -19.00 25.82
N TYR A 685 21.88 -18.10 25.23
CA TYR A 685 22.86 -18.41 24.18
C TYR A 685 23.98 -19.37 24.64
N ASP A 686 24.23 -19.49 25.95
CA ASP A 686 25.19 -20.45 26.53
C ASP A 686 24.61 -21.85 26.82
N GLY A 687 23.41 -22.15 26.32
CA GLY A 687 22.77 -23.45 26.48
C GLY A 687 22.04 -23.65 27.82
N GLU A 688 22.05 -22.64 28.71
CA GLU A 688 21.35 -22.69 29.99
C GLU A 688 19.84 -22.43 29.81
N VAL A 689 19.01 -23.26 30.46
CA VAL A 689 17.56 -23.06 30.59
C VAL A 689 17.22 -22.94 32.07
N VAL A 690 16.78 -21.76 32.50
CA VAL A 690 16.40 -21.47 33.89
C VAL A 690 14.88 -21.47 34.03
N ILE A 691 14.38 -22.18 35.04
CA ILE A 691 12.96 -22.23 35.43
C ILE A 691 12.75 -21.33 36.64
N TRP A 692 11.73 -20.48 36.59
CA TRP A 692 11.40 -19.48 37.59
C TRP A 692 10.02 -19.73 38.19
N SER A 693 9.89 -19.56 39.50
CA SER A 693 8.61 -19.58 40.21
C SER A 693 7.87 -18.27 39.98
N MET A 694 6.63 -18.30 39.50
CA MET A 694 5.80 -17.10 39.35
C MET A 694 5.41 -16.48 40.70
N GLU A 695 5.25 -17.31 41.72
CA GLU A 695 4.84 -16.89 43.07
C GLU A 695 5.97 -16.24 43.85
N THR A 696 7.20 -16.74 43.71
CA THR A 696 8.37 -16.22 44.47
C THR A 696 9.33 -15.36 43.65
N GLN A 697 9.15 -15.29 42.33
CA GLN A 697 10.03 -14.61 41.36
C GLN A 697 11.52 -15.02 41.44
N LYS A 698 11.78 -16.25 41.92
CA LYS A 698 13.13 -16.82 42.09
C LYS A 698 13.40 -17.97 41.12
N PRO A 699 14.67 -18.21 40.74
CA PRO A 699 15.04 -19.40 40.00
C PRO A 699 14.79 -20.65 40.88
N MET A 700 14.16 -21.66 40.28
CA MET A 700 13.85 -22.95 40.89
C MET A 700 14.81 -24.05 40.42
N LEU A 701 15.13 -24.06 39.12
CA LEU A 701 15.92 -25.10 38.47
C LEU A 701 16.79 -24.48 37.38
N HIS A 702 18.00 -25.01 37.25
CA HIS A 702 18.89 -24.78 36.13
C HIS A 702 18.97 -26.10 35.35
N LEU A 703 18.67 -26.05 34.05
CA LEU A 703 18.67 -27.20 33.15
C LEU A 703 19.70 -26.92 32.05
N GLN A 704 20.62 -27.86 31.86
CA GLN A 704 21.63 -27.82 30.81
C GLN A 704 21.92 -29.26 30.37
N ARG A 705 22.20 -29.47 29.09
CA ARG A 705 22.56 -30.80 28.58
C ARG A 705 24.01 -31.09 28.92
N GLY A 706 24.27 -32.29 29.44
CA GLY A 706 25.64 -32.78 29.59
C GLY A 706 26.30 -32.95 28.22
N THR A 707 27.15 -32.02 27.84
CA THR A 707 27.88 -32.05 26.55
C THR A 707 29.32 -32.53 26.74
N GLN A 708 29.75 -33.47 25.90
CA GLN A 708 31.17 -33.87 25.79
C GLN A 708 32.03 -32.84 25.01
N ALA A 709 31.39 -31.86 24.36
CA ALA A 709 32.05 -30.81 23.58
C ALA A 709 32.52 -29.63 24.46
N ARG A 710 33.58 -28.94 24.00
CA ARG A 710 34.23 -27.82 24.74
C ARG A 710 33.40 -26.52 24.84
N SER A 711 32.24 -26.45 24.20
CA SER A 711 31.32 -25.31 24.26
C SER A 711 29.87 -25.79 24.19
N ALA A 712 29.01 -25.23 25.03
CA ALA A 712 27.57 -25.47 24.97
C ALA A 712 26.95 -24.85 23.70
N LEU A 713 25.81 -25.40 23.26
CA LEU A 713 25.06 -24.92 22.09
C LEU A 713 23.95 -23.95 22.54
N PRO A 714 23.66 -22.88 21.78
CA PRO A 714 22.61 -21.93 22.12
C PRO A 714 21.24 -22.57 22.12
N VAL A 715 20.35 -22.07 22.99
CA VAL A 715 18.95 -22.49 23.02
C VAL A 715 18.08 -21.49 22.26
N ASP A 716 17.87 -21.75 20.96
CA ASP A 716 17.18 -20.82 20.07
C ASP A 716 15.66 -20.75 20.37
N SER A 717 15.03 -21.85 20.80
CA SER A 717 13.59 -21.91 21.12
C SER A 717 13.28 -22.84 22.31
N ILE A 718 12.22 -22.52 23.06
CA ILE A 718 11.68 -23.35 24.15
C ILE A 718 10.15 -23.42 24.11
N LEU A 719 9.60 -24.58 24.43
CA LEU A 719 8.17 -24.86 24.34
C LEU A 719 7.67 -25.69 25.53
N PHE A 720 6.66 -25.17 26.23
CA PHE A 720 5.89 -25.97 27.19
C PHE A 720 4.80 -26.78 26.50
N LEU A 721 4.72 -28.08 26.84
CA LEU A 721 3.64 -28.99 26.46
C LEU A 721 2.51 -28.83 27.49
N GLN A 722 1.63 -27.85 27.26
CA GLN A 722 0.67 -27.36 28.26
C GLN A 722 -0.31 -28.44 28.74
N HIS A 723 -0.78 -29.31 27.86
CA HIS A 723 -1.68 -30.41 28.20
C HIS A 723 -1.00 -31.46 29.10
N ARG A 724 0.29 -31.77 28.85
CA ARG A 724 1.07 -32.66 29.75
C ARG A 724 1.29 -32.03 31.11
N ALA A 725 1.65 -30.75 31.14
CA ALA A 725 1.87 -30.00 32.39
C ALA A 725 0.58 -29.87 33.23
N GLY A 726 -0.59 -29.70 32.58
CA GLY A 726 -1.90 -29.63 33.24
C GLY A 726 -2.40 -30.96 33.83
N ARG A 727 -2.04 -32.10 33.23
CA ARG A 727 -2.47 -33.41 33.71
C ARG A 727 -1.60 -33.90 34.87
N LYS A 728 -2.22 -34.12 36.05
CA LYS A 728 -1.54 -34.61 37.27
C LYS A 728 -0.71 -35.88 37.09
N GLN A 729 -1.05 -36.74 36.13
CA GLN A 729 -0.35 -37.98 35.78
C GLN A 729 0.85 -37.78 34.82
N LEU A 730 0.88 -36.69 34.06
CA LEU A 730 1.89 -36.42 33.02
C LEU A 730 2.87 -35.30 33.39
N ARG A 731 2.52 -34.45 34.37
CA ARG A 731 3.32 -33.29 34.79
C ARG A 731 4.77 -33.59 35.24
N ASN A 732 5.04 -34.85 35.61
CA ASN A 732 6.37 -35.34 36.03
C ASN A 732 7.18 -35.97 34.89
N LYS A 733 6.61 -36.08 33.68
CA LYS A 733 7.25 -36.60 32.46
C LYS A 733 7.93 -35.47 31.67
N GLY A 734 8.32 -35.70 30.41
CA GLY A 734 8.80 -34.65 29.51
C GLY A 734 7.69 -33.62 29.22
N VAL A 735 7.81 -32.43 29.81
CA VAL A 735 6.82 -31.32 29.72
C VAL A 735 7.38 -30.03 29.10
N LEU A 736 8.70 -29.89 29.04
CA LEU A 736 9.39 -28.74 28.42
C LEU A 736 10.31 -29.26 27.32
N VAL A 737 10.24 -28.65 26.14
CA VAL A 737 11.13 -28.94 25.00
C VAL A 737 12.04 -27.74 24.77
N SER A 738 13.32 -27.98 24.46
CA SER A 738 14.29 -26.93 24.10
C SER A 738 15.09 -27.31 22.85
N SER A 739 15.22 -26.41 21.88
CA SER A 739 16.13 -26.59 20.74
C SER A 739 17.53 -26.07 21.08
N GLN A 740 18.48 -27.00 21.26
CA GLN A 740 19.89 -26.71 21.52
C GLN A 740 20.68 -26.89 20.22
N GLY A 741 20.77 -25.83 19.42
CA GLY A 741 21.08 -25.94 17.99
C GLY A 741 20.05 -26.85 17.29
N GLY A 742 20.51 -27.91 16.62
CA GLY A 742 19.62 -28.89 15.98
C GLY A 742 19.07 -29.99 16.89
N TRP A 743 19.43 -30.02 18.18
CA TRP A 743 18.99 -31.05 19.12
C TRP A 743 17.76 -30.63 19.91
N LEU A 744 16.71 -31.45 19.89
CA LEU A 744 15.50 -31.25 20.70
C LEU A 744 15.63 -32.06 21.99
N CYS A 745 15.58 -31.40 23.14
CA CYS A 745 15.73 -32.02 24.46
C CYS A 745 14.44 -31.88 25.28
N PHE A 746 13.99 -32.97 25.91
CA PHE A 746 12.75 -33.05 26.68
C PHE A 746 13.05 -33.12 28.18
N TRP A 747 12.48 -32.18 28.93
CA TRP A 747 12.77 -31.95 30.34
C TRP A 747 11.54 -32.11 31.24
N SER A 748 11.78 -32.53 32.48
CA SER A 748 10.79 -32.57 33.55
C SER A 748 11.09 -31.59 34.68
N ILE A 749 10.07 -30.81 35.04
CA ILE A 749 10.14 -29.82 36.12
C ILE A 749 9.79 -30.44 37.48
N THR A 750 8.82 -31.34 37.54
CA THR A 750 8.35 -31.92 38.82
C THR A 750 8.77 -33.38 39.03
N GLY A 751 9.41 -34.02 38.05
CA GLY A 751 10.00 -35.35 38.19
C GLY A 751 11.36 -35.33 38.88
N GLU A 752 11.75 -36.49 39.42
CA GLU A 752 13.08 -36.69 40.02
C GLU A 752 14.18 -36.62 38.94
N ASN A 753 13.97 -37.32 37.82
CA ASN A 753 14.83 -37.22 36.64
C ASN A 753 14.48 -35.98 35.82
N ARG A 754 15.51 -35.19 35.47
CA ARG A 754 15.36 -33.91 34.77
C ARG A 754 15.28 -34.04 33.26
N SER A 755 16.01 -34.99 32.66
CA SER A 755 15.98 -35.29 31.22
C SER A 755 15.16 -36.56 30.98
N TYR A 756 14.36 -36.58 29.91
CA TYR A 756 13.53 -37.71 29.51
C TYR A 756 13.86 -38.28 28.12
N GLY A 757 14.54 -37.50 27.28
CA GLY A 757 14.90 -37.90 25.92
C GLY A 757 15.47 -36.72 25.14
N HIS A 758 16.28 -37.02 24.12
CA HIS A 758 16.74 -36.01 23.18
C HIS A 758 17.07 -36.63 21.82
N PHE A 759 16.87 -35.89 20.74
CA PHE A 759 17.19 -36.33 19.38
C PHE A 759 17.62 -35.15 18.49
N TYR A 760 18.29 -35.43 17.38
CA TYR A 760 18.63 -34.43 16.38
C TYR A 760 17.50 -34.37 15.34
N ALA A 761 16.91 -33.19 15.13
CA ALA A 761 15.76 -33.05 14.24
C ALA A 761 16.15 -32.79 12.77
N PRO A 762 17.03 -31.81 12.43
CA PRO A 762 17.34 -31.49 11.04
C PRO A 762 17.90 -32.66 10.24
N GLU A 763 17.57 -32.74 8.95
CA GLU A 763 18.11 -33.78 8.06
C GLU A 763 19.61 -33.61 7.79
N GLN A 764 20.10 -32.36 7.82
CA GLN A 764 21.50 -32.02 7.53
C GLN A 764 22.29 -31.74 8.81
N PRO A 765 23.51 -32.30 8.97
CA PRO A 765 24.30 -32.12 10.17
C PRO A 765 24.88 -30.69 10.26
N GLY A 766 24.67 -30.03 11.39
CA GLY A 766 25.17 -28.67 11.68
C GLY A 766 24.08 -27.60 11.66
N GLU A 767 22.91 -27.91 11.09
CA GLU A 767 21.74 -27.04 11.08
C GLU A 767 21.10 -26.90 12.47
N ARG A 768 20.31 -25.84 12.66
CA ARG A 768 19.66 -25.47 13.94
C ARG A 768 18.15 -25.43 13.81
N VAL A 769 17.44 -25.76 14.90
CA VAL A 769 15.99 -25.59 15.00
C VAL A 769 15.68 -24.26 15.68
N LEU A 770 15.19 -23.30 14.89
CA LEU A 770 14.93 -21.94 15.34
C LEU A 770 13.52 -21.76 15.93
N SER A 771 12.57 -22.63 15.57
CA SER A 771 11.18 -22.53 16.01
C SER A 771 10.57 -23.90 16.32
N LEU A 772 9.73 -23.94 17.37
CA LEU A 772 9.06 -25.14 17.89
C LEU A 772 7.61 -24.84 18.22
N ASN A 773 6.70 -25.75 17.85
CA ASN A 773 5.28 -25.67 18.26
C ASN A 773 4.61 -27.04 18.40
N SER A 774 3.44 -27.12 19.02
CA SER A 774 2.71 -28.36 19.31
C SER A 774 1.21 -28.08 19.38
N ASP A 775 0.40 -29.09 19.13
CA ASP A 775 -1.06 -29.10 19.35
C ASP A 775 -1.38 -28.97 20.84
N GLN A 776 -1.34 -27.76 21.39
CA GLN A 776 -1.41 -27.52 22.85
C GLN A 776 -2.64 -28.10 23.56
N SER A 777 -3.71 -28.42 22.83
CA SER A 777 -4.91 -29.09 23.33
C SER A 777 -4.72 -30.59 23.65
N LYS A 778 -3.74 -31.27 23.04
CA LYS A 778 -3.51 -32.73 23.21
C LYS A 778 -2.02 -33.10 23.42
N ASN A 779 -1.08 -32.32 22.87
CA ASN A 779 0.37 -32.59 22.78
C ASN A 779 0.69 -33.98 22.20
N THR A 780 0.07 -34.28 21.06
CA THR A 780 0.33 -35.47 20.23
C THR A 780 1.39 -35.21 19.17
N ILE A 781 1.47 -34.00 18.61
CA ILE A 781 2.45 -33.61 17.59
C ILE A 781 3.43 -32.54 18.11
N LEU A 782 4.66 -32.59 17.60
CA LEU A 782 5.66 -31.54 17.73
C LEU A 782 6.09 -31.13 16.32
N ILE A 783 6.14 -29.83 16.04
CA ILE A 783 6.62 -29.31 14.77
C ILE A 783 7.91 -28.52 15.02
N SER A 784 8.92 -28.77 14.20
CA SER A 784 10.20 -28.06 14.21
C SER A 784 10.48 -27.39 12.86
N GLY A 785 10.95 -26.15 12.89
CA GLY A 785 11.44 -25.41 11.72
C GLY A 785 12.93 -25.09 11.83
N ASP A 786 13.67 -25.32 10.74
CA ASP A 786 15.14 -25.23 10.73
C ASP A 786 15.74 -24.06 9.92
N THR A 787 17.06 -23.94 9.97
CA THR A 787 17.87 -22.94 9.24
C THR A 787 17.90 -23.12 7.72
N THR A 788 17.52 -24.28 7.18
CA THR A 788 17.46 -24.55 5.73
C THR A 788 16.14 -24.09 5.08
N GLY A 789 15.10 -23.90 5.90
CA GLY A 789 13.73 -23.65 5.46
C GLY A 789 12.84 -24.90 5.48
N SER A 790 13.28 -25.97 6.14
CA SER A 790 12.59 -27.26 6.21
C SER A 790 11.76 -27.38 7.47
N LEU A 791 10.57 -27.97 7.31
CA LEU A 791 9.60 -28.20 8.37
C LEU A 791 9.40 -29.70 8.56
N GLN A 792 9.35 -30.12 9.83
CA GLN A 792 9.22 -31.52 10.23
C GLN A 792 8.14 -31.66 11.31
N ILE A 793 7.26 -32.65 11.15
CA ILE A 793 6.17 -32.97 12.09
C ILE A 793 6.45 -34.34 12.71
N TRP A 794 6.55 -34.39 14.03
CA TRP A 794 6.88 -35.57 14.83
C TRP A 794 5.69 -36.02 15.68
N ASP A 795 5.41 -37.33 15.73
CA ASP A 795 4.51 -37.90 16.73
C ASP A 795 5.22 -38.01 18.09
N ILE A 796 4.83 -37.15 19.03
CA ILE A 796 5.34 -37.18 20.40
C ILE A 796 4.40 -37.90 21.36
N SER A 797 3.23 -38.39 20.95
CA SER A 797 2.17 -38.93 21.81
C SER A 797 2.66 -39.91 22.88
N SER A 798 3.60 -40.78 22.50
CA SER A 798 4.27 -41.76 23.38
C SER A 798 5.71 -41.37 23.75
N TYR A 799 6.26 -40.30 23.15
CA TYR A 799 7.65 -39.87 23.37
C TYR A 799 7.83 -39.08 24.66
N ALA A 800 8.99 -39.25 25.31
CA ALA A 800 9.34 -38.65 26.60
C ALA A 800 8.31 -38.91 27.73
N MET A 801 7.53 -39.99 27.60
CA MET A 801 6.53 -40.42 28.58
C MET A 801 7.14 -41.29 29.68
N ASP A 802 8.24 -41.99 29.42
CA ASP A 802 9.04 -42.72 30.39
C ASP A 802 10.53 -42.40 30.23
N ILE A 803 11.33 -42.73 31.24
CA ILE A 803 12.76 -42.40 31.27
C ILE A 803 13.49 -43.30 30.27
N GLN A 804 13.96 -42.73 29.17
CA GLN A 804 14.84 -43.42 28.23
C GLN A 804 16.25 -43.56 28.83
N PRO A 805 16.87 -44.75 28.80
CA PRO A 805 18.29 -44.91 29.05
C PRO A 805 19.13 -44.04 28.10
N GLU A 806 20.22 -43.44 28.58
CA GLU A 806 21.05 -42.51 27.79
C GLU A 806 21.63 -43.12 26.50
N ALA A 807 21.71 -44.45 26.42
CA ALA A 807 22.19 -45.21 25.26
C ALA A 807 21.10 -45.50 24.20
N THR A 808 19.82 -45.32 24.50
CA THR A 808 18.68 -45.61 23.60
C THR A 808 17.85 -44.36 23.34
N CYS A 809 18.49 -43.32 22.78
CA CYS A 809 17.76 -42.17 22.24
C CYS A 809 17.12 -42.53 20.89
N GLU A 810 16.08 -43.36 20.93
CA GLU A 810 15.19 -43.53 19.78
C GLU A 810 14.53 -42.20 19.43
N GLN A 811 14.38 -41.94 18.14
CA GLN A 811 13.74 -40.75 17.61
C GLN A 811 12.21 -40.96 17.58
N PRO A 812 11.39 -39.95 17.94
CA PRO A 812 9.94 -40.06 17.74
C PRO A 812 9.62 -40.27 16.26
N PRO A 813 8.51 -40.96 15.91
CA PRO A 813 8.11 -41.15 14.52
C PRO A 813 7.97 -39.81 13.78
N LEU A 814 8.68 -39.66 12.68
CA LEU A 814 8.48 -38.55 11.74
C LEU A 814 7.21 -38.82 10.94
N LEU A 815 6.21 -37.96 11.08
CA LEU A 815 4.94 -38.05 10.35
C LEU A 815 5.08 -37.46 8.95
N GLN A 816 5.68 -36.28 8.84
CA GLN A 816 5.91 -35.56 7.58
C GLN A 816 7.17 -34.70 7.65
N SER A 817 7.87 -34.53 6.53
CA SER A 817 8.94 -33.54 6.34
C SER A 817 8.83 -32.93 4.94
N TRP A 818 8.94 -31.61 4.83
CA TRP A 818 9.04 -30.93 3.55
C TRP A 818 9.77 -29.59 3.66
N ARG A 819 10.31 -29.12 2.54
CA ARG A 819 10.93 -27.80 2.46
C ARG A 819 9.87 -26.73 2.19
N ALA A 820 9.38 -26.09 3.25
CA ALA A 820 8.36 -25.06 3.18
C ALA A 820 8.88 -23.74 2.56
N HIS A 821 10.14 -23.38 2.82
CA HIS A 821 10.73 -22.09 2.42
C HIS A 821 12.15 -22.23 1.85
N LYS A 822 12.63 -21.17 1.17
CA LYS A 822 13.98 -21.15 0.58
C LYS A 822 15.07 -20.81 1.60
N ARG A 823 14.69 -20.17 2.70
CA ARG A 823 15.57 -19.72 3.80
C ARG A 823 15.01 -20.17 5.14
N ALA A 824 15.81 -20.00 6.19
CA ALA A 824 15.50 -20.33 7.57
C ALA A 824 14.06 -19.99 8.00
N LEU A 825 13.40 -20.94 8.67
CA LEU A 825 12.11 -20.76 9.32
C LEU A 825 12.30 -20.08 10.67
N ILE A 826 11.84 -18.83 10.78
CA ILE A 826 11.88 -18.04 12.02
C ILE A 826 10.71 -18.33 12.96
N CYS A 827 9.60 -18.83 12.40
CA CYS A 827 8.40 -19.14 13.17
C CYS A 827 7.64 -20.28 12.50
N VAL A 828 7.13 -21.17 13.34
CA VAL A 828 6.19 -22.23 13.00
C VAL A 828 5.11 -22.24 14.08
N GLU A 829 3.84 -22.27 13.71
CA GLU A 829 2.73 -22.40 14.66
C GLU A 829 1.64 -23.36 14.17
N VAL A 830 0.97 -24.01 15.12
CA VAL A 830 -0.18 -24.91 14.87
C VAL A 830 -1.48 -24.11 15.01
N LEU A 831 -2.30 -24.14 13.97
CA LEU A 831 -3.57 -23.44 13.89
C LEU A 831 -4.71 -24.46 13.87
N GLU A 832 -5.59 -24.43 14.86
CA GLU A 832 -6.84 -25.21 14.87
C GLU A 832 -7.98 -24.32 14.35
N VAL A 833 -8.48 -24.59 13.13
CA VAL A 833 -9.49 -23.78 12.43
C VAL A 833 -10.53 -24.70 11.82
N PHE A 834 -11.80 -24.52 12.23
CA PHE A 834 -12.92 -25.41 11.86
C PHE A 834 -12.62 -26.90 12.11
N ASP A 835 -12.09 -27.21 13.30
CA ASP A 835 -11.68 -28.55 13.76
C ASP A 835 -10.65 -29.26 12.85
N ARG A 836 -9.88 -28.49 12.07
CA ARG A 836 -8.75 -28.97 11.25
C ARG A 836 -7.45 -28.31 11.69
N LEU A 837 -6.36 -29.05 11.57
CA LEU A 837 -5.01 -28.57 11.86
C LEU A 837 -4.36 -28.02 10.59
N PHE A 838 -3.90 -26.78 10.71
CA PHE A 838 -3.05 -26.10 9.74
C PHE A 838 -1.73 -25.69 10.40
N VAL A 839 -0.71 -25.49 9.57
CA VAL A 839 0.62 -25.07 10.00
C VAL A 839 0.93 -23.72 9.36
N LEU A 840 1.20 -22.71 10.19
CA LEU A 840 1.77 -21.43 9.77
C LEU A 840 3.29 -21.57 9.72
N THR A 841 3.91 -21.05 8.67
CA THR A 841 5.36 -20.87 8.57
C THR A 841 5.70 -19.43 8.24
N ALA A 842 6.81 -18.92 8.76
CA ALA A 842 7.39 -17.63 8.35
C ALA A 842 8.90 -17.76 8.19
N SER A 843 9.47 -17.03 7.24
CA SER A 843 10.87 -17.18 6.81
C SER A 843 11.59 -15.86 6.57
N VAL A 844 12.92 -15.91 6.71
CA VAL A 844 13.85 -14.81 6.35
C VAL A 844 13.88 -14.54 4.82
N ASP A 845 13.15 -15.30 4.00
CA ASP A 845 12.87 -14.92 2.60
C ASP A 845 11.78 -13.85 2.45
N GLY A 846 11.11 -13.48 3.55
CA GLY A 846 10.08 -12.43 3.58
C GLY A 846 8.66 -12.93 3.35
N SER A 847 8.45 -14.23 3.15
CA SER A 847 7.11 -14.81 3.01
C SER A 847 6.65 -15.55 4.28
N ALA A 848 5.33 -15.56 4.48
CA ALA A 848 4.65 -16.39 5.45
C ALA A 848 3.65 -17.30 4.71
N GLY A 849 3.72 -18.60 4.94
CA GLY A 849 2.95 -19.64 4.27
C GLY A 849 1.97 -20.34 5.21
N LEU A 850 0.89 -20.86 4.65
CA LEU A 850 -0.08 -21.70 5.35
C LEU A 850 -0.15 -23.08 4.68
N TRP A 851 -0.16 -24.14 5.48
CA TRP A 851 -0.08 -25.54 5.03
C TRP A 851 -1.09 -26.41 5.78
N THR A 852 -1.52 -27.52 5.19
CA THR A 852 -2.25 -28.58 5.91
C THR A 852 -1.28 -29.47 6.69
N GLU A 853 -1.77 -30.26 7.64
CA GLU A 853 -0.96 -31.28 8.32
C GLU A 853 -0.32 -32.30 7.35
N ASP A 854 -1.02 -32.65 6.26
CA ASP A 854 -0.49 -33.51 5.18
C ASP A 854 0.58 -32.85 4.27
N GLY A 855 0.99 -31.62 4.54
CA GLY A 855 1.98 -30.89 3.73
C GLY A 855 1.45 -30.22 2.45
N ASN A 856 0.13 -30.19 2.22
CA ASN A 856 -0.43 -29.42 1.10
C ASN A 856 -0.29 -27.93 1.36
N HIS A 857 0.20 -27.17 0.37
CA HIS A 857 0.31 -25.72 0.43
C HIS A 857 -1.07 -25.07 0.25
N VAL A 858 -1.53 -24.29 1.25
CA VAL A 858 -2.77 -23.51 1.16
C VAL A 858 -2.52 -22.19 0.42
N GLY A 859 -1.41 -21.51 0.74
CA GLY A 859 -1.01 -20.27 0.10
C GLY A 859 -0.03 -19.43 0.94
N PHE A 860 0.59 -18.44 0.31
CA PHE A 860 1.37 -17.40 0.99
C PHE A 860 0.49 -16.18 1.29
N PHE A 861 0.60 -15.64 2.50
CA PHE A 861 -0.14 -14.45 2.91
C PHE A 861 0.23 -13.24 2.03
N GLY A 862 -0.80 -12.56 1.51
CA GLY A 862 -0.62 -11.44 0.58
C GLY A 862 -0.41 -11.79 -0.89
N GLN A 863 -0.49 -13.07 -1.29
CA GLN A 863 -0.52 -13.46 -2.70
C GLN A 863 -1.78 -12.93 -3.41
N GLU A 864 -1.74 -12.75 -4.74
CA GLU A 864 -2.88 -12.18 -5.48
C GLU A 864 -4.14 -13.07 -5.49
N VAL A 865 -3.95 -14.40 -5.50
CA VAL A 865 -5.03 -15.39 -5.56
C VAL A 865 -5.40 -15.84 -4.15
N THR A 866 -6.62 -15.56 -3.73
CA THR A 866 -7.04 -15.73 -2.34
C THR A 866 -7.79 -17.04 -2.15
N TRP A 867 -7.47 -17.79 -1.09
CA TRP A 867 -8.09 -19.07 -0.79
C TRP A 867 -9.43 -18.90 -0.04
N ASN A 868 -10.12 -20.00 0.21
CA ASN A 868 -11.14 -20.13 1.24
C ASN A 868 -10.82 -21.38 2.06
N ILE A 869 -10.35 -21.22 3.30
CA ILE A 869 -9.89 -22.34 4.12
C ILE A 869 -10.94 -23.45 4.33
N ALA A 870 -12.23 -23.10 4.28
CA ALA A 870 -13.36 -24.02 4.43
C ALA A 870 -13.69 -24.81 3.15
N ASP A 871 -13.22 -24.38 1.98
CA ASP A 871 -13.36 -25.10 0.70
C ASP A 871 -11.98 -25.57 0.20
N PRO A 872 -11.62 -26.85 0.44
CA PRO A 872 -10.36 -27.42 -0.02
C PRO A 872 -10.16 -27.36 -1.54
N GLY A 873 -11.23 -27.23 -2.34
CA GLY A 873 -11.14 -27.05 -3.79
C GLY A 873 -10.47 -25.72 -4.18
N THR A 874 -10.39 -24.74 -3.28
CA THR A 874 -9.72 -23.45 -3.54
C THR A 874 -8.21 -23.47 -3.39
N TYR A 875 -7.64 -24.48 -2.71
CA TYR A 875 -6.20 -24.61 -2.50
C TYR A 875 -5.60 -25.97 -2.90
N HIS A 876 -6.38 -27.04 -3.00
CA HIS A 876 -5.94 -28.26 -3.68
C HIS A 876 -5.88 -28.06 -5.21
N ARG A 877 -4.80 -27.45 -5.71
CA ARG A 877 -4.39 -27.69 -7.10
C ARG A 877 -4.06 -29.19 -7.23
N ASN A 878 -4.79 -29.87 -8.11
CA ASN A 878 -4.61 -31.30 -8.42
C ASN A 878 -3.11 -31.70 -8.49
N THR A 879 -2.68 -32.58 -7.58
CA THR A 879 -1.39 -33.29 -7.64
C THR A 879 -1.38 -34.36 -8.75
N ARG A 880 -2.01 -34.09 -9.89
CA ARG A 880 -2.17 -35.00 -11.02
C ARG A 880 -0.98 -34.95 -11.97
N ASN A 881 0.23 -35.03 -11.40
CA ASN A 881 1.48 -35.25 -12.14
C ASN A 881 2.32 -36.43 -11.58
N ASN A 882 1.73 -37.26 -10.70
CA ASN A 882 2.27 -38.59 -10.35
C ASN A 882 1.58 -39.73 -11.13
N LEU A 883 1.17 -39.50 -12.38
CA LEU A 883 0.75 -40.54 -13.32
C LEU A 883 1.82 -40.75 -14.42
N ARG A 884 3.01 -41.19 -13.99
CA ARG A 884 4.04 -41.70 -14.91
C ARG A 884 4.58 -43.09 -14.57
N GLU A 885 4.08 -43.76 -13.53
CA GLU A 885 4.46 -45.15 -13.21
C GLU A 885 3.33 -46.19 -13.34
N GLU A 886 2.05 -45.77 -13.47
CA GLU A 886 0.93 -46.68 -13.73
C GLU A 886 0.45 -46.66 -15.19
N ARG A 887 1.32 -47.14 -16.08
CA ARG A 887 0.94 -47.77 -17.37
C ARG A 887 1.84 -48.98 -17.66
N ARG A 888 1.90 -49.90 -16.70
CA ARG A 888 2.61 -51.19 -16.82
C ARG A 888 1.85 -52.37 -16.18
N THR A 889 0.54 -52.41 -16.34
CA THR A 889 -0.29 -53.61 -16.16
C THR A 889 -1.63 -53.43 -16.89
N GLU A 890 -2.28 -54.54 -17.21
CA GLU A 890 -3.62 -54.63 -17.81
C GLU A 890 -3.76 -54.17 -19.28
N GLY A 891 -3.22 -55.03 -20.16
CA GLY A 891 -3.51 -55.05 -21.60
C GLY A 891 -3.59 -56.48 -22.18
N GLU A 892 -3.72 -57.51 -21.34
CA GLU A 892 -3.90 -58.90 -21.76
C GLU A 892 -5.36 -59.33 -21.64
N ASN A 893 -6.04 -59.41 -22.79
CA ASN A 893 -6.82 -60.57 -23.25
C ASN A 893 -7.89 -60.18 -24.28
N ARG A 894 -7.61 -60.46 -25.57
CA ARG A 894 -8.40 -61.42 -26.38
C ARG A 894 -7.79 -61.59 -27.78
N GLU A 895 -7.22 -62.78 -27.99
CA GLU A 895 -7.35 -63.69 -29.15
C GLU A 895 -8.11 -63.12 -30.38
N ALA A 896 -7.73 -63.32 -31.65
CA ALA A 896 -7.10 -64.50 -32.27
C ALA A 896 -6.65 -64.19 -33.72
N SER A 897 -5.86 -65.10 -34.32
CA SER A 897 -5.64 -65.29 -35.79
C SER A 897 -4.98 -64.14 -36.58
N ASP A 898 -4.12 -64.34 -37.60
CA ASP A 898 -3.58 -65.59 -38.15
C ASP A 898 -2.30 -65.35 -39.01
N ILE A 899 -1.53 -66.43 -39.21
CA ILE A 899 -0.79 -66.80 -40.44
C ILE A 899 0.35 -65.88 -40.98
N GLN A 900 1.58 -66.37 -40.74
CA GLN A 900 2.70 -66.63 -41.67
C GLN A 900 3.34 -65.55 -42.61
N SER A 901 4.68 -65.59 -42.55
CA SER A 901 5.65 -65.69 -43.68
C SER A 901 6.25 -64.44 -44.36
N GLN A 902 7.58 -64.35 -44.20
CA GLN A 902 8.62 -64.14 -45.24
C GLN A 902 8.51 -62.95 -46.23
N VAL A 903 9.39 -61.95 -46.00
CA VAL A 903 10.54 -61.60 -46.88
C VAL A 903 10.42 -62.12 -48.33
N PRO A 904 10.41 -61.24 -49.37
CA PRO A 904 11.71 -60.75 -49.85
C PRO A 904 11.76 -59.35 -50.52
N ASP A 905 12.97 -58.77 -50.49
CA ASP A 905 13.53 -57.80 -51.47
C ASP A 905 13.83 -58.56 -52.80
N PRO A 906 14.12 -57.97 -54.00
CA PRO A 906 14.51 -56.58 -54.26
C PRO A 906 14.01 -55.99 -55.63
N THR A 907 14.61 -54.87 -56.06
CA THR A 907 14.64 -54.28 -57.42
C THR A 907 13.37 -53.57 -57.93
N GLY A 908 13.46 -52.48 -58.71
CA GLY A 908 14.62 -51.68 -59.10
C GLY A 908 14.42 -50.92 -60.41
N ARG A 909 14.82 -49.64 -60.46
CA ARG A 909 15.15 -48.77 -61.63
C ARG A 909 15.11 -47.31 -61.16
N ASP A 910 15.92 -46.37 -61.65
CA ASP A 910 17.23 -46.32 -62.29
C ASP A 910 17.36 -44.85 -62.71
N GLN A 911 18.40 -44.15 -62.27
CA GLN A 911 19.11 -43.14 -63.06
C GLN A 911 20.37 -42.69 -62.30
N THR A 912 21.52 -42.95 -62.91
CA THR A 912 22.86 -42.44 -62.56
C THR A 912 23.33 -41.56 -63.74
N SER A 913 24.41 -40.75 -63.73
CA SER A 913 25.71 -40.78 -63.04
C SER A 913 26.49 -39.46 -63.35
N GLN A 914 27.48 -39.09 -62.50
CA GLN A 914 28.81 -38.48 -62.85
C GLN A 914 28.87 -37.10 -63.62
N GLU A 915 29.91 -36.24 -63.56
CA GLU A 915 31.12 -36.07 -62.69
C GLU A 915 31.79 -34.67 -62.87
N GLU A 916 32.98 -34.49 -62.26
CA GLU A 916 34.00 -33.40 -62.39
C GLU A 916 33.80 -32.12 -61.53
N TRP A 917 34.83 -31.40 -61.01
CA TRP A 917 36.32 -31.53 -61.06
C TRP A 917 37.00 -30.93 -59.79
N CYS A 918 38.34 -30.72 -59.77
CA CYS A 918 39.15 -30.39 -58.56
C CYS A 918 40.33 -29.38 -58.79
N SER A 919 41.10 -29.10 -57.71
CA SER A 919 42.48 -28.54 -57.67
C SER A 919 42.69 -27.01 -57.93
N GLU A 920 43.69 -26.29 -57.35
CA GLU A 920 44.64 -26.60 -56.25
C GLU A 920 45.38 -25.38 -55.60
N ALA A 921 45.96 -25.64 -54.41
CA ALA A 921 47.28 -25.24 -53.87
C ALA A 921 47.88 -23.81 -53.95
N SER A 922 48.43 -23.32 -52.83
CA SER A 922 49.87 -22.99 -52.64
C SER A 922 50.18 -22.32 -51.28
N SER A 923 51.48 -22.23 -50.91
CA SER A 923 51.99 -21.89 -49.57
C SER A 923 53.08 -20.81 -49.60
N THR A 924 53.36 -20.11 -48.48
CA THR A 924 54.71 -19.96 -47.83
C THR A 924 54.85 -18.80 -46.80
N ARG A 925 55.69 -19.05 -45.76
CA ARG A 925 56.64 -18.18 -45.00
C ARG A 925 56.21 -16.74 -44.56
N ALA A 926 56.37 -16.24 -43.31
CA ALA A 926 57.36 -16.35 -42.21
C ALA A 926 58.24 -15.07 -42.05
N GLY A 927 58.37 -14.58 -40.80
CA GLY A 927 59.22 -13.44 -40.39
C GLY A 927 58.52 -12.50 -39.38
N VAL A 928 59.05 -12.02 -38.24
CA VAL A 928 60.17 -12.31 -37.30
C VAL A 928 59.99 -11.33 -36.12
N ASN A 929 60.53 -11.67 -34.94
CA ASN A 929 60.53 -11.02 -33.61
C ASN A 929 60.65 -9.46 -33.54
N ASP A 930 60.23 -8.75 -32.48
CA ASP A 930 60.92 -8.68 -31.16
C ASP A 930 60.06 -8.24 -29.95
N HIS A 931 60.44 -8.79 -28.78
CA HIS A 931 60.55 -8.27 -27.40
C HIS A 931 59.97 -6.86 -27.04
N GLU A 932 59.42 -6.56 -25.83
CA GLU A 932 59.70 -7.04 -24.46
C GLU A 932 58.45 -7.12 -23.53
N GLN A 933 58.57 -7.90 -22.43
CA GLN A 933 57.75 -7.83 -21.19
C GLN A 933 58.63 -7.22 -20.06
N PRO A 934 58.07 -6.50 -19.07
CA PRO A 934 57.63 -7.11 -17.78
C PRO A 934 56.44 -6.36 -17.08
N GLN A 935 55.75 -6.82 -16.01
CA GLN A 935 55.65 -8.10 -15.28
C GLN A 935 54.39 -8.09 -14.36
N GLN A 936 53.74 -9.26 -14.17
CA GLN A 936 52.98 -9.72 -12.98
C GLN A 936 51.69 -8.97 -12.53
N PRO A 937 50.75 -9.66 -11.82
CA PRO A 937 50.14 -10.93 -12.21
C PRO A 937 48.59 -10.90 -12.12
N MET A 938 47.89 -11.63 -13.00
CA MET A 938 46.48 -11.95 -12.77
C MET A 938 46.34 -13.21 -11.89
N TYR A 939 45.48 -13.15 -10.89
CA TYR A 939 44.84 -14.33 -10.28
C TYR A 939 43.48 -14.57 -10.96
N PRO A 940 43.02 -15.84 -11.06
CA PRO A 940 41.74 -16.15 -11.69
C PRO A 940 40.56 -15.67 -10.83
N CYS A 941 39.49 -15.23 -11.49
CA CYS A 941 38.21 -14.95 -10.85
C CYS A 941 37.48 -16.27 -10.61
N GLU A 942 37.60 -16.84 -9.41
CA GLU A 942 36.78 -17.98 -8.98
C GLU A 942 35.44 -17.49 -8.39
N ASP A 943 34.36 -18.17 -8.76
CA ASP A 943 33.03 -17.97 -8.19
C ASP A 943 33.02 -18.27 -6.69
N LEU A 944 32.57 -17.32 -5.87
CA LEU A 944 32.39 -17.53 -4.43
C LEU A 944 30.95 -17.20 -3.98
N CYS A 945 30.04 -18.15 -4.22
CA CYS A 945 28.82 -18.24 -3.43
C CYS A 945 29.18 -18.65 -1.99
N GLN A 946 29.24 -17.68 -1.07
CA GLN A 946 29.36 -17.96 0.36
C GLN A 946 28.21 -17.35 1.17
N THR A 947 27.34 -18.25 1.62
CA THR A 947 26.80 -18.38 2.98
C THR A 947 26.90 -17.13 3.87
N VAL A 948 25.78 -16.44 4.08
CA VAL A 948 25.66 -15.37 5.08
C VAL A 948 25.66 -16.00 6.48
N ALA A 949 26.84 -16.12 7.08
CA ALA A 949 27.00 -16.46 8.48
C ALA A 949 26.77 -15.22 9.37
N LEU A 950 25.90 -15.34 10.37
CA LEU A 950 25.74 -14.35 11.43
C LEU A 950 26.93 -14.43 12.41
N CYS A 951 28.04 -13.78 12.05
CA CYS A 951 29.20 -13.66 12.94
C CYS A 951 29.02 -12.50 13.94
N TYR A 952 28.75 -12.85 15.19
CA TYR A 952 29.00 -12.00 16.34
C TYR A 952 30.49 -12.04 16.69
N GLU A 953 31.18 -10.90 16.70
CA GLU A 953 32.42 -10.75 17.48
C GLU A 953 32.50 -9.37 18.16
N ARG A 954 32.98 -9.36 19.41
CA ARG A 954 33.25 -8.15 20.19
C ARG A 954 34.61 -7.56 19.81
N ARG A 955 34.69 -6.23 19.79
CA ARG A 955 35.88 -5.52 20.31
C ARG A 955 35.47 -4.33 21.16
N GLY A 956 35.75 -4.43 22.46
CA GLY A 956 35.93 -3.25 23.31
C GLY A 956 37.42 -2.99 23.46
N VAL A 957 37.87 -1.78 23.18
CA VAL A 957 39.21 -1.28 23.53
C VAL A 957 39.07 0.17 23.98
N PHE A 958 39.15 0.34 25.29
CA PHE A 958 39.62 1.49 26.08
C PHE A 958 39.07 2.92 25.86
N GLU A 959 38.75 3.50 27.02
CA GLU A 959 38.82 4.93 27.32
C GLU A 959 40.21 5.50 27.00
N ASP A 960 40.29 6.68 26.38
CA ASP A 960 40.99 7.84 26.95
C ASP A 960 40.95 9.07 26.00
N ILE A 961 41.40 10.21 26.52
CA ILE A 961 41.69 11.49 25.83
C ILE A 961 40.50 12.45 25.63
N ASP A 962 40.16 13.08 26.76
CA ASP A 962 40.29 14.52 27.03
C ASP A 962 39.63 15.63 26.16
N HIS A 963 39.23 16.67 26.87
CA HIS A 963 38.89 17.98 26.30
C HIS A 963 40.12 18.65 25.66
N SER A 964 39.98 19.26 24.48
CA SER A 964 40.03 20.74 24.36
C SER A 964 40.02 21.31 22.93
N ASN A 965 39.51 22.54 22.84
CA ASN A 965 39.86 23.61 21.89
C ASN A 965 39.58 23.50 20.38
N ARG A 966 38.70 24.41 19.94
CA ARG A 966 38.85 25.36 18.81
C ARG A 966 39.25 24.78 17.43
N CYS A 967 38.32 24.84 16.48
CA CYS A 967 38.08 26.08 15.74
C CYS A 967 36.68 26.10 15.10
#